data_AF-A0A7R8YNJ7-F1
#
_entry.id   AF-A0A7R8YNJ7-F1
#
_cell.length_a   1.000
_cell.length_b   1.000
_cell.length_c   1.000
_cell.angle_alpha   90.00
_cell.angle_beta   90.00
_cell.angle_gamma   90.00
#
_symmetry.space_group_name_H-M   'P 1'
#
loop_
_entity.id
_entity.type
_entity.pdbx_description
1 polymer ?
#
loop_
_entity_poly.entity_id
_entity_poly.type
_entity_poly.pdbx_seq_one_letter_code
_entity_poly.pdbx_strand_id
1 'polypeptide(L)'
;MTDIDAVWERTCKVFPILKKTLSETSVGNEDIEHVIRELSALGLCESVYESAFIEFDFILRQQIVPRFWKHFESVPDPDTGFYNFQLAVHELYSDFSRAQEVLRRLTLFRQVCRLKNQEKVAKSEEATFDELFRSVLLSQLAANFNDIVYAFYKVSFRIFANSYDNNDQDEFAEDMIELNCNGCGKETERCRCQELVCAFNTTNKHLYKMHLLDKLAGYTLTNLIQERITAHVEETCKGVFDASHIKNLQKWLDTIVINWLTRIFNRGSSKISEGDGYTHNVIENFRIKLSYFLYETYAKLIIDQFFNIIIDFPDSQLAIDDLKVCLEKIDLRKHLIKTLKQSLEARLLHPGVNTMDILTGYVAAIKAIRHLDPSGVLLETTTEPIKEYLRKRSDTVRCVITGLTEEGPTDLAEELAKSETLKENVDVKGKDEMLNWEVWNPDPIDASPVPRPKRTSRSADIISMVVDIYGSKELFVNEYRNLLADRLLVQLDFNPEKEIRNLELLKLRFGDSLLHSCEVMLKDISDSKRINSHIQSDLNYSNGKAFPISSLILSSQFWPAFNKETLELPDEIQDEFKKYTTSYEAYKGNRTLVWRPVTGRVVLEIELAGRTLEMTVNPTQAAIIHYFQERNEWALEELSGLLKIPPSILRKRISFWQTQGLIKERDTDIYTLIDEMEQSQVDPSQSQEICEEDESESAMASASDQREEELQVFWSYIVGMLTNLDSMPIERIHQMLKMFASHGSGVEFTQEELKNFLQRKVREYKLIYNGGVYHLPK
;
A
#
# COMPACT_ATOMS: atom_id res chain seq x y z
N MET A 1 95.75 -2.01 10.43
CA MET A 1 94.75 -2.20 9.36
C MET A 1 93.60 -2.94 10.00
N THR A 2 92.50 -2.25 10.27
CA THR A 2 91.24 -2.91 10.62
C THR A 2 90.81 -3.72 9.40
N ASP A 3 90.56 -5.01 9.60
CA ASP A 3 90.09 -5.90 8.55
C ASP A 3 88.64 -5.51 8.21
N ILE A 4 88.48 -4.77 7.10
CA ILE A 4 87.21 -4.20 6.66
C ILE A 4 86.16 -5.30 6.45
N ASP A 5 86.58 -6.48 6.01
CA ASP A 5 85.70 -7.63 5.81
C ASP A 5 85.20 -8.19 7.15
N ALA A 6 86.05 -8.24 8.18
CA ALA A 6 85.67 -8.67 9.52
C ALA A 6 84.74 -7.65 10.24
N VAL A 7 84.88 -6.36 9.95
CA VAL A 7 83.98 -5.29 10.42
C VAL A 7 82.64 -5.36 9.67
N TRP A 8 82.66 -5.63 8.37
CA TRP A 8 81.45 -5.86 7.57
C TRP A 8 80.68 -7.11 8.00
N GLU A 9 81.36 -8.21 8.33
CA GLU A 9 80.69 -9.39 8.86
C GLU A 9 80.06 -9.17 10.24
N ARG A 10 80.72 -8.40 11.11
CA ARG A 10 80.19 -8.02 12.42
C ARG A 10 78.99 -7.07 12.30
N THR A 11 79.07 -6.06 11.44
CA THR A 11 77.93 -5.17 11.14
C THR A 11 76.75 -5.93 10.54
N CYS A 12 76.99 -6.90 9.66
CA CYS A 12 75.94 -7.79 9.14
C CYS A 12 75.36 -8.75 10.20
N LYS A 13 76.12 -9.12 11.24
CA LYS A 13 75.60 -9.91 12.38
C LYS A 13 74.70 -9.07 13.29
N VAL A 14 75.03 -7.79 13.46
CA VAL A 14 74.24 -6.81 14.24
C VAL A 14 73.00 -6.35 13.49
N PHE A 15 73.13 -6.11 12.18
CA PHE A 15 72.05 -5.74 11.25
C PHE A 15 71.94 -6.80 10.13
N PRO A 16 71.21 -7.91 10.36
CA PRO A 16 71.01 -8.99 9.37
C PRO A 16 70.42 -8.53 8.02
N ILE A 17 69.78 -7.36 8.03
CA ILE A 17 69.11 -6.71 6.90
C ILE A 17 70.09 -6.36 5.78
N LEU A 18 71.34 -6.05 6.12
CA LEU A 18 72.40 -5.76 5.14
C LEU A 18 72.78 -7.01 4.32
N LYS A 19 72.44 -8.22 4.80
CA LYS A 19 72.53 -9.49 4.04
C LYS A 19 71.20 -9.92 3.43
N LYS A 20 70.18 -9.05 3.41
CA LYS A 20 68.83 -9.34 2.91
C LYS A 20 68.11 -10.45 3.69
N THR A 21 68.39 -10.55 4.99
CA THR A 21 67.80 -11.57 5.89
C THR A 21 67.29 -10.94 7.19
N LEU A 22 66.25 -11.53 7.78
CA LEU A 22 65.67 -11.11 9.07
C LEU A 22 65.89 -12.18 10.16
N SER A 23 67.07 -12.81 10.18
CA SER A 23 67.37 -13.88 11.14
C SER A 23 67.56 -13.35 12.57
N GLU A 24 67.04 -14.07 13.56
CA GLU A 24 67.28 -13.80 14.98
C GLU A 24 68.75 -14.08 15.33
N THR A 25 69.55 -13.02 15.42
CA THR A 25 70.82 -13.06 16.14
C THR A 25 70.61 -12.39 17.49
N SER A 26 70.83 -13.13 18.58
CA SER A 26 70.90 -12.57 19.94
C SER A 26 72.20 -11.78 20.03
N VAL A 27 72.11 -10.46 19.93
CA VAL A 27 73.25 -9.54 19.96
C VAL A 27 73.14 -8.71 21.23
N GLY A 28 74.19 -8.66 22.04
CA GLY A 28 74.21 -7.85 23.25
C GLY A 28 74.36 -6.35 22.92
N ASN A 29 73.90 -5.47 23.82
CA ASN A 29 74.11 -4.02 23.67
C ASN A 29 75.60 -3.65 23.53
N GLU A 30 76.48 -4.45 24.13
CA GLU A 30 77.95 -4.29 24.05
C GLU A 30 78.50 -4.53 22.64
N ASP A 31 77.93 -5.49 21.89
CA ASP A 31 78.31 -5.78 20.50
C ASP A 31 77.87 -4.65 19.56
N ILE A 32 76.71 -4.05 19.84
CA ILE A 32 76.17 -2.90 19.10
C ILE A 32 77.09 -1.69 19.31
N GLU A 33 77.48 -1.40 20.55
CA GLU A 33 78.42 -0.32 20.86
C GLU A 33 79.82 -0.54 20.26
N HIS A 34 80.29 -1.79 20.23
CA HIS A 34 81.58 -2.13 19.64
C HIS A 34 81.57 -1.88 18.12
N VAL A 35 80.51 -2.31 17.44
CA VAL A 35 80.31 -2.05 16.01
C VAL A 35 80.13 -0.56 15.72
N ILE A 36 79.45 0.19 16.58
CA ILE A 36 79.31 1.65 16.46
C ILE A 36 80.68 2.34 16.56
N ARG A 37 81.53 1.92 17.50
CA ARG A 37 82.89 2.49 17.64
C ARG A 37 83.74 2.22 16.40
N GLU A 38 83.69 1.01 15.85
CA GLU A 38 84.42 0.65 14.63
C GLU A 38 83.89 1.41 13.39
N LEU A 39 82.58 1.56 13.25
CA LEU A 39 81.96 2.31 12.15
C LEU A 39 82.20 3.83 12.25
N SER A 40 82.21 4.39 13.46
CA SER A 40 82.50 5.81 13.68
C SER A 40 83.96 6.16 13.38
N ALA A 41 84.89 5.24 13.66
CA ALA A 41 86.30 5.38 13.29
C ALA A 41 86.51 5.38 11.76
N LEU A 42 85.58 4.79 11.01
CA LEU A 42 85.61 4.70 9.54
C LEU A 42 84.75 5.78 8.85
N GLY A 43 83.95 6.55 9.59
CA GLY A 43 83.06 7.58 9.03
C GLY A 43 81.87 7.05 8.22
N LEU A 44 81.53 5.76 8.33
CA LEU A 44 80.52 5.09 7.50
C LEU A 44 79.12 5.00 8.13
N CYS A 45 78.90 5.61 9.30
CA CYS A 45 77.65 5.48 10.05
C CYS A 45 76.40 5.98 9.29
N GLU A 46 76.53 7.07 8.51
CA GLU A 46 75.41 7.64 7.74
C GLU A 46 75.04 6.76 6.54
N SER A 47 76.02 6.28 5.79
CA SER A 47 75.79 5.40 4.63
C SER A 47 75.21 4.05 5.04
N VAL A 48 75.62 3.49 6.19
CA VAL A 48 75.04 2.23 6.72
C VAL A 48 73.59 2.43 7.15
N TYR A 49 73.27 3.59 7.74
CA TYR A 49 71.90 3.93 8.15
C TYR A 49 70.96 4.09 6.94
N GLU A 50 71.37 4.82 5.90
CA GLU A 50 70.59 4.96 4.66
C GLU A 50 70.45 3.63 3.92
N SER A 51 71.53 2.84 3.85
CA SER A 51 71.50 1.51 3.22
C SER A 51 70.57 0.54 3.94
N ALA A 52 70.48 0.63 5.28
CA ALA A 52 69.56 -0.20 6.05
C ALA A 52 68.10 0.06 5.68
N PHE A 53 67.67 1.32 5.52
CA PHE A 53 66.31 1.66 5.10
C PHE A 53 65.99 1.25 3.66
N ILE A 54 66.96 1.36 2.74
CA ILE A 54 66.80 0.90 1.35
C ILE A 54 66.65 -0.63 1.31
N GLU A 55 67.48 -1.35 2.06
CA GLU A 55 67.39 -2.81 2.13
C GLU A 55 66.12 -3.28 2.86
N PHE A 56 65.61 -2.52 3.85
CA PHE A 56 64.29 -2.76 4.42
C PHE A 56 63.18 -2.65 3.37
N ASP A 57 63.16 -1.59 2.56
CA ASP A 57 62.16 -1.41 1.49
C ASP A 57 62.27 -2.54 0.46
N PHE A 58 63.49 -2.98 0.11
CA PHE A 58 63.72 -4.11 -0.78
C PHE A 58 63.16 -5.43 -0.21
N ILE A 59 63.48 -5.76 1.05
CA ILE A 59 63.00 -7.00 1.71
C ILE A 59 61.47 -6.98 1.82
N LEU A 60 60.88 -5.83 2.18
CA LEU A 60 59.43 -5.68 2.26
C LEU A 60 58.76 -5.93 0.90
N ARG A 61 59.23 -5.28 -0.18
CA ARG A 61 58.63 -5.38 -1.52
C ARG A 61 58.82 -6.73 -2.20
N GLN A 62 59.97 -7.38 -1.99
CA GLN A 62 60.37 -8.56 -2.77
C GLN A 62 60.18 -9.87 -2.02
N GLN A 63 60.21 -9.87 -0.67
CA GLN A 63 60.16 -11.11 0.11
C GLN A 63 58.92 -11.19 1.00
N ILE A 64 58.65 -10.17 1.82
CA ILE A 64 57.60 -10.26 2.85
C ILE A 64 56.20 -10.14 2.23
N VAL A 65 55.96 -9.07 1.46
CA VAL A 65 54.63 -8.79 0.92
C VAL A 65 54.20 -9.82 -0.14
N PRO A 66 55.05 -10.28 -1.08
CA PRO A 66 54.68 -11.35 -2.00
C PRO A 66 54.40 -12.70 -1.30
N ARG A 67 55.13 -13.03 -0.23
CA ARG A 67 54.85 -14.25 0.57
C ARG A 67 53.48 -14.17 1.25
N PHE A 68 53.13 -13.02 1.79
CA PHE A 68 51.81 -12.78 2.36
C PHE A 68 50.70 -12.96 1.30
N TRP A 69 50.83 -12.31 0.13
CA TRP A 69 49.80 -12.36 -0.91
C TRP A 69 49.66 -13.71 -1.60
N LYS A 70 50.71 -14.55 -1.61
CA LYS A 70 50.63 -15.92 -2.13
C LYS A 70 49.55 -16.77 -1.46
N HIS A 71 49.27 -16.53 -0.18
CA HIS A 71 48.19 -17.22 0.56
C HIS A 71 46.79 -16.85 0.06
N PHE A 72 46.65 -15.80 -0.75
CA PHE A 72 45.39 -15.29 -1.29
C PHE A 72 45.19 -15.60 -2.79
N GLU A 73 46.17 -16.24 -3.45
CA GLU A 73 46.10 -16.59 -4.88
C GLU A 73 45.28 -17.88 -5.15
N SER A 74 45.20 -18.78 -4.17
CA SER A 74 44.41 -20.02 -4.27
C SER A 74 42.97 -19.77 -3.85
N VAL A 75 41.98 -20.18 -4.65
CA VAL A 75 40.56 -20.16 -4.28
C VAL A 75 40.33 -21.19 -3.17
N PRO A 76 40.01 -20.79 -1.93
CA PRO A 76 39.82 -21.75 -0.85
C PRO A 76 38.33 -22.13 -0.75
N ASP A 77 38.10 -23.37 -0.33
CA ASP A 77 36.87 -23.79 0.34
C ASP A 77 36.62 -22.86 1.57
N PRO A 78 35.39 -22.37 1.87
CA PRO A 78 35.10 -21.43 2.97
C PRO A 78 35.79 -21.75 4.30
N ASP A 79 35.91 -23.03 4.66
CA ASP A 79 36.57 -23.47 5.90
C ASP A 79 38.10 -23.33 5.85
N THR A 80 38.70 -23.48 4.67
CA THR A 80 40.14 -23.28 4.46
C THR A 80 40.53 -21.80 4.43
N GLY A 81 39.59 -20.93 4.02
CA GLY A 81 39.80 -19.48 4.03
C GLY A 81 40.10 -18.92 5.42
N PHE A 82 39.46 -19.45 6.47
CA PHE A 82 39.70 -19.04 7.86
C PHE A 82 41.16 -19.30 8.29
N TYR A 83 41.65 -20.51 8.03
CA TYR A 83 43.01 -20.91 8.43
C TYR A 83 44.09 -20.26 7.56
N ASN A 84 43.83 -20.07 6.27
CA ASN A 84 44.76 -19.38 5.37
C ASN A 84 44.98 -17.93 5.80
N PHE A 85 43.90 -17.21 6.16
CA PHE A 85 44.01 -15.86 6.69
C PHE A 85 44.76 -15.81 8.02
N GLN A 86 44.45 -16.73 8.93
CA GLN A 86 45.16 -16.83 10.21
C GLN A 86 46.67 -17.05 10.02
N LEU A 87 47.06 -18.01 9.18
CA LEU A 87 48.46 -18.32 8.92
C LEU A 87 49.19 -17.15 8.27
N ALA A 88 48.59 -16.52 7.26
CA ALA A 88 49.16 -15.36 6.59
C ALA A 88 49.41 -14.19 7.56
N VAL A 89 48.47 -13.92 8.48
CA VAL A 89 48.62 -12.86 9.49
C VAL A 89 49.67 -13.21 10.54
N HIS A 90 49.77 -14.47 10.95
CA HIS A 90 50.80 -14.91 11.90
C HIS A 90 52.21 -14.83 11.31
N GLU A 91 52.39 -15.25 10.05
CA GLU A 91 53.67 -15.12 9.34
C GLU A 91 54.07 -13.65 9.20
N LEU A 92 53.13 -12.80 8.76
CA LEU A 92 53.35 -11.37 8.65
C LEU A 92 53.73 -10.73 9.99
N TYR A 93 53.07 -11.12 11.09
CA TYR A 93 53.39 -10.61 12.42
C TYR A 93 54.76 -11.07 12.92
N SER A 94 55.19 -12.30 12.61
CA SER A 94 56.52 -12.78 12.95
C SER A 94 57.60 -11.95 12.26
N ASP A 95 57.43 -11.70 10.95
CA ASP A 95 58.35 -10.88 10.17
C ASP A 95 58.32 -9.41 10.60
N PHE A 96 57.15 -8.87 10.95
CA PHE A 96 57.01 -7.53 11.52
C PHE A 96 57.70 -7.40 12.89
N SER A 97 57.54 -8.39 13.78
CA SER A 97 58.20 -8.40 15.09
C SER A 97 59.73 -8.46 14.96
N ARG A 98 60.24 -9.23 14.00
CA ARG A 98 61.68 -9.27 13.66
C ARG A 98 62.16 -7.92 13.12
N ALA A 99 61.38 -7.29 12.24
CA ALA A 99 61.68 -5.97 11.72
C ALA A 99 61.69 -4.89 12.83
N GLN A 100 60.73 -4.94 13.77
CA GLN A 100 60.67 -4.05 14.92
C GLN A 100 61.91 -4.18 15.83
N GLU A 101 62.38 -5.40 16.10
CA GLU A 101 63.59 -5.57 16.91
C GLU A 101 64.84 -5.01 16.21
N VAL A 102 64.93 -5.14 14.88
CA VAL A 102 66.05 -4.53 14.14
C VAL A 102 65.92 -3.01 14.06
N LEU A 103 64.71 -2.46 13.96
CA LEU A 103 64.45 -1.02 14.07
C LEU A 103 64.81 -0.49 15.47
N ARG A 104 64.53 -1.26 16.54
CA ARG A 104 64.96 -0.92 17.90
C ARG A 104 66.49 -0.87 18.02
N ARG A 105 67.20 -1.74 17.31
CA ARG A 105 68.68 -1.70 17.23
C ARG A 105 69.18 -0.49 16.43
N LEU A 106 68.48 -0.08 15.37
CA LEU A 106 68.82 1.08 14.55
C LEU A 106 68.52 2.42 15.24
N THR A 107 67.45 2.51 16.03
CA THR A 107 67.17 3.69 16.86
C THR A 107 68.26 3.88 17.91
N LEU A 108 68.70 2.80 18.57
CA LEU A 108 69.86 2.81 19.47
C LEU A 108 71.14 3.21 18.73
N PHE A 109 71.38 2.69 17.52
CA PHE A 109 72.51 3.08 16.67
C PHE A 109 72.51 4.58 16.35
N ARG A 110 71.36 5.15 15.99
CA ARG A 110 71.23 6.60 15.73
C ARG A 110 71.48 7.44 16.98
N GLN A 111 70.94 7.03 18.13
CA GLN A 111 71.12 7.74 19.40
C GLN A 111 72.60 7.82 19.80
N VAL A 112 73.35 6.73 19.62
CA VAL A 112 74.77 6.66 19.97
C VAL A 112 75.65 7.36 18.92
N CYS A 113 75.34 7.25 17.63
CA CYS A 113 76.11 7.88 16.54
C CYS A 113 75.89 9.40 16.40
N ARG A 114 74.91 10.01 17.10
CA ARG A 114 74.55 11.44 17.00
C ARG A 114 74.48 11.95 15.56
N LEU A 115 73.90 11.15 14.66
CA LEU A 115 73.73 11.51 13.25
C LEU A 115 72.88 12.79 13.16
N LYS A 116 73.50 13.90 12.77
CA LYS A 116 72.80 15.14 12.44
C LYS A 116 72.28 14.97 11.02
N ASN A 117 70.97 14.79 10.85
CA ASN A 117 70.36 15.24 9.61
C ASN A 117 69.36 16.36 9.91
N GLN A 118 69.58 17.43 9.16
CA GLN A 118 68.92 18.72 9.22
C GLN A 118 67.44 18.59 8.87
N GLU A 119 66.63 19.38 9.57
CA GLU A 119 65.41 20.02 9.07
C GLU A 119 64.38 19.17 8.30
N LYS A 120 63.41 18.64 9.05
CA LYS A 120 61.95 18.92 8.96
C LYS A 120 61.18 17.71 9.50
N VAL A 121 60.63 17.86 10.71
CA VAL A 121 59.54 17.03 11.29
C VAL A 121 59.62 15.55 10.90
N ALA A 122 60.75 14.90 11.19
CA ALA A 122 60.86 13.47 10.94
C ALA A 122 60.05 12.75 12.03
N LYS A 123 58.93 12.16 11.63
CA LYS A 123 58.19 11.14 12.39
C LYS A 123 59.21 10.13 12.98
N SER A 124 58.89 9.50 14.11
CA SER A 124 59.75 8.43 14.66
C SER A 124 60.10 7.40 13.57
N GLU A 125 61.27 6.78 13.64
CA GLU A 125 61.70 5.74 12.67
C GLU A 125 60.70 4.59 12.59
N GLU A 126 60.03 4.31 13.72
CA GLU A 126 58.91 3.37 13.81
C GLU A 126 57.71 3.85 12.98
N ALA A 127 57.38 5.14 13.01
CA ALA A 127 56.28 5.70 12.22
C ALA A 127 56.61 5.79 10.72
N THR A 128 57.87 6.05 10.34
CA THR A 128 58.29 6.01 8.92
C THR A 128 58.32 4.59 8.39
N PHE A 129 58.78 3.62 9.18
CA PHE A 129 58.70 2.21 8.83
C PHE A 129 57.25 1.74 8.72
N ASP A 130 56.39 2.10 9.66
CA ASP A 130 54.96 1.77 9.62
C ASP A 130 54.28 2.32 8.36
N GLU A 131 54.61 3.54 7.95
CA GLU A 131 54.07 4.15 6.73
C GLU A 131 54.57 3.45 5.46
N LEU A 132 55.85 3.10 5.41
CA LEU A 132 56.45 2.30 4.33
C LEU A 132 55.83 0.90 4.26
N PHE A 133 55.76 0.20 5.39
CA PHE A 133 55.16 -1.11 5.50
C PHE A 133 53.71 -1.12 5.00
N ARG A 134 52.91 -0.15 5.45
CA ARG A 134 51.51 0.00 5.02
C ARG A 134 51.38 0.30 3.53
N SER A 135 52.18 1.23 3.00
CA SER A 135 52.10 1.62 1.59
C SER A 135 52.53 0.49 0.65
N VAL A 136 53.57 -0.26 1.00
CA VAL A 136 54.05 -1.41 0.23
C VAL A 136 53.01 -2.53 0.25
N LEU A 137 52.45 -2.86 1.41
CA LEU A 137 51.44 -3.91 1.54
C LEU A 137 50.19 -3.61 0.70
N LEU A 138 49.67 -2.38 0.78
CA LEU A 138 48.45 -1.98 0.05
C LEU A 138 48.69 -1.80 -1.47
N SER A 139 49.94 -1.59 -1.90
CA SER A 139 50.26 -1.43 -3.33
C SER A 139 50.18 -2.74 -4.14
N GLN A 140 50.23 -3.90 -3.47
CA GLN A 140 50.26 -5.23 -4.10
C GLN A 140 48.99 -6.05 -3.80
N LEU A 141 47.84 -5.39 -3.71
CA LEU A 141 46.58 -6.02 -3.28
C LEU A 141 46.12 -7.14 -4.25
N ALA A 142 45.91 -8.34 -3.71
CA ALA A 142 45.39 -9.47 -4.48
C ALA A 142 43.86 -9.36 -4.72
N ALA A 143 43.38 -9.82 -5.87
CA ALA A 143 41.98 -9.70 -6.27
C ALA A 143 41.00 -10.44 -5.32
N ASN A 144 41.37 -11.63 -4.82
CA ASN A 144 40.53 -12.48 -3.98
C ASN A 144 40.66 -12.20 -2.48
N PHE A 145 41.39 -11.15 -2.10
CA PHE A 145 41.65 -10.79 -0.72
C PHE A 145 40.35 -10.59 0.08
N ASN A 146 39.39 -9.85 -0.48
CA ASN A 146 38.16 -9.48 0.20
C ASN A 146 37.30 -10.70 0.55
N ASP A 147 37.27 -11.73 -0.31
CA ASP A 147 36.45 -12.93 -0.10
C ASP A 147 36.98 -13.80 1.05
N ILE A 148 38.31 -13.94 1.15
CA ILE A 148 38.97 -14.71 2.21
C ILE A 148 38.81 -14.03 3.55
N VAL A 149 39.00 -12.70 3.59
CA VAL A 149 38.81 -11.89 4.80
C VAL A 149 37.33 -11.90 5.22
N TYR A 150 36.41 -11.81 4.26
CA TYR A 150 34.98 -11.91 4.50
C TYR A 150 34.61 -13.29 5.09
N ALA A 151 35.11 -14.39 4.53
CA ALA A 151 34.87 -15.74 5.06
C ALA A 151 35.37 -15.88 6.51
N PHE A 152 36.57 -15.34 6.80
CA PHE A 152 37.14 -15.33 8.15
C PHE A 152 36.22 -14.62 9.16
N TYR A 153 35.79 -13.39 8.86
CA TYR A 153 34.90 -12.65 9.75
C TYR A 153 33.49 -13.27 9.81
N LYS A 154 32.97 -13.87 8.72
CA LYS A 154 31.65 -14.52 8.68
C LYS A 154 31.55 -15.70 9.64
N VAL A 155 32.56 -16.56 9.68
CA VAL A 155 32.63 -17.69 10.63
C VAL A 155 32.69 -17.16 12.07
N SER A 156 33.51 -16.14 12.32
CA SER A 156 33.63 -15.55 13.66
C SER A 156 32.34 -14.91 14.18
N PHE A 157 31.59 -14.22 13.30
CA PHE A 157 30.32 -13.59 13.65
C PHE A 157 29.25 -14.64 13.95
N ARG A 158 29.16 -15.72 13.15
CA ARG A 158 28.25 -16.84 13.41
C ARG A 158 28.51 -17.48 14.77
N ILE A 159 29.76 -17.73 15.12
CA ILE A 159 30.12 -18.31 16.44
C ILE A 159 29.75 -17.34 17.56
N PHE A 160 29.94 -16.04 17.37
CA PHE A 160 29.58 -15.03 18.36
C PHE A 160 28.05 -14.92 18.55
N ALA A 161 27.28 -14.85 17.47
CA ALA A 161 25.81 -14.78 17.54
C ALA A 161 25.22 -15.98 18.30
N ASN A 162 25.62 -17.20 17.95
CA ASN A 162 25.15 -18.41 18.64
C ASN A 162 25.54 -18.47 20.12
N SER A 163 26.66 -17.85 20.52
CA SER A 163 27.05 -17.80 21.93
C SER A 163 26.17 -16.87 22.77
N TYR A 164 25.45 -15.94 22.13
CA TYR A 164 24.50 -15.05 22.79
C TYR A 164 23.07 -15.58 22.70
N ASP A 165 22.67 -16.17 21.58
CA ASP A 165 21.33 -16.81 21.45
C ASP A 165 21.13 -17.93 22.49
N ASN A 166 22.17 -18.71 22.79
CA ASN A 166 22.13 -19.74 23.84
C ASN A 166 22.05 -19.18 25.28
N ASN A 167 22.34 -17.88 25.51
CA ASN A 167 22.25 -17.27 26.84
C ASN A 167 20.88 -16.61 27.10
N ASP A 168 20.10 -16.32 26.05
CA ASP A 168 18.79 -15.64 26.15
C ASP A 168 17.58 -16.60 26.00
N GLN A 169 17.80 -17.88 25.65
CA GLN A 169 16.75 -18.92 25.57
C GLN A 169 16.77 -19.88 26.78
N ASP A 170 16.53 -19.35 27.99
CA ASP A 170 16.00 -20.15 29.10
C ASP A 170 14.56 -19.67 29.34
N GLU A 171 13.58 -20.26 28.63
CA GLU A 171 12.27 -20.60 29.22
C GLU A 171 11.29 -21.36 28.30
N PHE A 172 11.43 -21.41 26.97
CA PHE A 172 10.41 -22.10 26.12
C PHE A 172 10.92 -22.71 24.80
N ALA A 173 11.78 -23.72 24.83
CA ALA A 173 12.04 -24.56 23.66
C ALA A 173 12.09 -26.05 24.05
N GLU A 174 10.93 -26.70 24.00
CA GLU A 174 10.84 -28.16 23.87
C GLU A 174 11.16 -28.54 22.40
N ASP A 175 12.04 -29.53 22.25
CA ASP A 175 12.22 -30.41 21.10
C ASP A 175 12.69 -29.84 19.74
N MET A 176 14.02 -29.69 19.59
CA MET A 176 14.77 -30.22 18.43
C MET A 176 16.26 -30.36 18.76
N ILE A 177 16.77 -31.60 18.79
CA ILE A 177 18.21 -31.87 18.93
C ILE A 177 18.87 -31.60 17.57
N GLU A 178 19.44 -30.41 17.39
CA GLU A 178 20.30 -30.13 16.24
C GLU A 178 21.58 -30.98 16.32
N LEU A 179 21.76 -31.91 15.38
CA LEU A 179 22.93 -32.80 15.30
C LEU A 179 24.25 -32.05 15.05
N ASN A 180 24.18 -30.80 14.59
CA ASN A 180 25.33 -29.97 14.23
C ASN A 180 25.33 -28.67 15.04
N CYS A 181 26.52 -28.21 15.42
CA CYS A 181 26.70 -26.92 16.08
C CYS A 181 26.43 -25.77 15.11
N ASN A 182 25.44 -24.93 15.41
CA ASN A 182 25.09 -23.73 14.62
C ASN A 182 26.25 -22.73 14.43
N GLY A 183 27.28 -22.79 15.29
CA GLY A 183 28.47 -21.94 15.21
C GLY A 183 29.51 -22.44 14.19
N CYS A 184 30.03 -23.65 14.40
CA CYS A 184 31.14 -24.19 13.60
C CYS A 184 30.73 -25.21 12.53
N GLY A 185 29.42 -25.52 12.41
CA GLY A 185 28.87 -26.43 11.41
C GLY A 185 29.27 -27.91 11.57
N LYS A 186 29.95 -28.26 12.67
CA LYS A 186 30.39 -29.63 12.99
C LYS A 186 29.46 -30.29 14.00
N GLU A 187 29.45 -31.62 14.04
CA GLU A 187 28.75 -32.41 15.06
C GLU A 187 29.00 -31.83 16.46
N THR A 188 27.96 -31.77 17.29
CA THR A 188 27.99 -31.17 18.63
C THR A 188 29.10 -31.75 19.52
N GLU A 189 29.46 -33.03 19.34
CA GLU A 189 30.57 -33.70 20.04
C GLU A 189 31.98 -33.24 19.61
N ARG A 190 32.12 -32.58 18.44
CA ARG A 190 33.39 -32.10 17.88
C ARG A 190 33.37 -30.59 17.62
N CYS A 191 32.68 -29.86 18.48
CA CYS A 191 32.60 -28.41 18.41
C CYS A 191 34.00 -27.76 18.58
N ARG A 192 34.42 -26.94 17.61
CA ARG A 192 35.69 -26.18 17.64
C ARG A 192 35.49 -24.68 17.87
N CYS A 193 34.33 -24.25 18.38
CA CYS A 193 34.01 -22.83 18.55
C CYS A 193 35.01 -22.09 19.46
N GLN A 194 35.50 -22.72 20.53
CA GLN A 194 36.46 -22.10 21.44
C GLN A 194 37.85 -21.89 20.80
N GLU A 195 38.31 -22.87 20.01
CA GLU A 195 39.57 -22.77 19.25
C GLU A 195 39.49 -21.66 18.20
N LEU A 196 38.38 -21.59 17.46
CA LEU A 196 38.15 -20.57 16.43
C LEU A 196 38.07 -19.17 17.04
N VAL A 197 37.42 -19.01 18.19
CA VAL A 197 37.39 -17.74 18.94
C VAL A 197 38.77 -17.33 19.45
N CYS A 198 39.57 -18.29 19.93
CA CYS A 198 40.94 -18.02 20.36
C CYS A 198 41.84 -17.60 19.19
N ALA A 199 41.75 -18.32 18.06
CA ALA A 199 42.41 -17.98 16.81
C ALA A 199 42.02 -16.57 16.33
N PHE A 200 40.72 -16.26 16.35
CA PHE A 200 40.18 -14.96 15.98
C PHE A 200 40.69 -13.80 16.85
N ASN A 201 40.68 -13.98 18.16
CA ASN A 201 41.20 -12.97 19.08
C ASN A 201 42.72 -12.75 18.86
N THR A 202 43.45 -13.83 18.57
CA THR A 202 44.90 -13.78 18.35
C THR A 202 45.27 -13.06 17.06
N THR A 203 44.59 -13.37 15.94
CA THR A 203 44.82 -12.69 14.66
C THR A 203 44.44 -11.21 14.71
N ASN A 204 43.30 -10.85 15.32
CA ASN A 204 42.93 -9.45 15.49
C ASN A 204 43.91 -8.68 16.39
N LYS A 205 44.45 -9.34 17.43
CA LYS A 205 45.52 -8.76 18.26
C LYS A 205 46.80 -8.50 17.46
N HIS A 206 47.15 -9.39 16.53
CA HIS A 206 48.29 -9.20 15.62
C HIS A 206 48.04 -8.04 14.64
N LEU A 207 46.87 -7.98 14.02
CA LEU A 207 46.48 -6.90 13.11
C LEU A 207 46.42 -5.52 13.79
N TYR A 208 45.94 -5.48 15.04
CA TYR A 208 45.91 -4.26 15.84
C TYR A 208 47.33 -3.76 16.16
N LYS A 209 48.23 -4.65 16.59
CA LYS A 209 49.64 -4.30 16.87
C LYS A 209 50.40 -3.81 15.64
N MET A 210 50.02 -4.25 14.44
CA MET A 210 50.57 -3.78 13.17
C MET A 210 49.89 -2.52 12.64
N HIS A 211 48.85 -2.00 13.32
CA HIS A 211 48.01 -0.89 12.86
C HIS A 211 47.41 -1.10 11.44
N LEU A 212 47.10 -2.36 11.10
CA LEU A 212 46.54 -2.77 9.81
C LEU A 212 45.05 -3.13 9.86
N LEU A 213 44.47 -3.26 11.07
CA LEU A 213 43.08 -3.70 11.26
C LEU A 213 42.07 -2.83 10.48
N ASP A 214 42.11 -1.51 10.65
CA ASP A 214 41.15 -0.61 9.99
C ASP A 214 41.25 -0.65 8.46
N LYS A 215 42.46 -0.78 7.94
CA LYS A 215 42.73 -0.71 6.49
C LYS A 215 42.43 -2.01 5.76
N LEU A 216 42.65 -3.15 6.41
CA LEU A 216 42.47 -4.48 5.82
C LEU A 216 41.07 -5.05 6.09
N ALA A 217 40.52 -4.82 7.28
CA ALA A 217 39.25 -5.41 7.69
C ALA A 217 38.07 -4.43 7.67
N GLY A 218 38.29 -3.11 7.66
CA GLY A 218 37.22 -2.11 7.82
C GLY A 218 36.11 -2.21 6.77
N TYR A 219 36.47 -2.38 5.49
CA TYR A 219 35.50 -2.52 4.40
C TYR A 219 34.71 -3.84 4.51
N THR A 220 35.40 -4.96 4.70
CA THR A 220 34.77 -6.28 4.81
C THR A 220 33.88 -6.41 6.05
N LEU A 221 34.29 -5.81 7.17
CA LEU A 221 33.49 -5.75 8.39
C LEU A 221 32.21 -4.96 8.18
N THR A 222 32.30 -3.80 7.54
CA THR A 222 31.12 -2.97 7.25
C THR A 222 30.14 -3.72 6.34
N ASN A 223 30.62 -4.33 5.25
CA ASN A 223 29.78 -5.09 4.33
C ASN A 223 29.11 -6.30 5.01
N LEU A 224 29.88 -7.07 5.79
CA LEU A 224 29.35 -8.21 6.54
C LEU A 224 28.28 -7.78 7.55
N ILE A 225 28.50 -6.70 8.29
CA ILE A 225 27.52 -6.19 9.25
C ILE A 225 26.26 -5.72 8.52
N GLN A 226 26.40 -5.02 7.39
CA GLN A 226 25.26 -4.58 6.59
C GLN A 226 24.43 -5.76 6.04
N GLU A 227 25.10 -6.80 5.51
CA GLU A 227 24.44 -8.04 5.04
C GLU A 227 23.75 -8.79 6.19
N ARG A 228 24.32 -8.75 7.41
CA ARG A 228 23.70 -9.39 8.58
C ARG A 228 22.53 -8.60 9.14
N ILE A 229 22.63 -7.27 9.17
CA ILE A 229 21.52 -6.41 9.57
C ILE A 229 20.35 -6.61 8.61
N THR A 230 20.60 -6.61 7.29
CA THR A 230 19.57 -6.86 6.28
C THR A 230 18.92 -8.23 6.44
N ALA A 231 19.71 -9.30 6.54
CA ALA A 231 19.18 -10.65 6.76
C ALA A 231 18.37 -10.79 8.06
N HIS A 232 18.89 -10.25 9.18
CA HIS A 232 18.18 -10.33 10.46
C HIS A 232 16.86 -9.55 10.43
N VAL A 233 16.85 -8.36 9.86
CA VAL A 233 15.63 -7.55 9.68
C VAL A 233 14.62 -8.28 8.78
N GLU A 234 15.07 -8.93 7.71
CA GLU A 234 14.20 -9.74 6.85
C GLU A 234 13.61 -10.97 7.56
N GLU A 235 14.39 -11.65 8.40
CA GLU A 235 13.93 -12.82 9.16
C GLU A 235 12.94 -12.44 10.27
N THR A 236 13.19 -11.34 11.00
CA THR A 236 12.36 -10.95 12.15
C THR A 236 11.11 -10.15 11.78
N CYS A 237 11.19 -9.32 10.75
CA CYS A 237 10.15 -8.30 10.48
C CYS A 237 9.23 -8.66 9.30
N LYS A 238 9.54 -9.68 8.51
CA LYS A 238 8.72 -10.03 7.34
C LYS A 238 7.43 -10.73 7.77
N GLY A 239 6.30 -10.09 7.50
CA GLY A 239 4.96 -10.67 7.70
C GLY A 239 4.42 -10.61 9.14
N VAL A 240 5.12 -9.97 10.08
CA VAL A 240 4.64 -9.77 11.46
C VAL A 240 4.51 -8.28 11.74
N PHE A 241 3.28 -7.76 11.70
CA PHE A 241 2.99 -6.33 11.83
C PHE A 241 2.40 -5.93 13.19
N ASP A 242 2.05 -6.93 14.02
CA ASP A 242 1.30 -6.75 15.27
C ASP A 242 2.17 -6.32 16.46
N ALA A 243 3.49 -6.19 16.27
CA ALA A 243 4.44 -5.86 17.33
C ALA A 243 5.44 -4.79 16.87
N SER A 244 5.86 -3.94 17.82
CA SER A 244 6.94 -2.97 17.60
C SER A 244 8.30 -3.68 17.67
N HIS A 245 9.05 -3.64 16.57
CA HIS A 245 10.33 -4.33 16.43
C HIS A 245 11.53 -3.41 16.65
N ILE A 246 11.33 -2.08 16.59
CA ILE A 246 12.43 -1.10 16.61
C ILE A 246 13.28 -1.18 17.88
N LYS A 247 12.65 -1.41 19.05
CA LYS A 247 13.35 -1.53 20.34
C LYS A 247 14.15 -2.83 20.43
N ASN A 248 13.62 -3.91 19.88
CA ASN A 248 14.29 -5.21 19.87
C ASN A 248 15.49 -5.18 18.92
N LEU A 249 15.34 -4.59 17.74
CA LEU A 249 16.43 -4.40 16.79
C LEU A 249 17.55 -3.50 17.35
N GLN A 250 17.21 -2.44 18.07
CA GLN A 250 18.22 -1.60 18.76
C GLN A 250 18.97 -2.38 19.84
N LYS A 251 18.24 -3.15 20.67
CA LYS A 251 18.86 -4.01 21.69
C LYS A 251 19.79 -5.02 21.03
N TRP A 252 19.34 -5.70 19.98
CA TRP A 252 20.16 -6.66 19.22
C TRP A 252 21.41 -6.02 18.62
N LEU A 253 21.28 -4.82 18.04
CA LEU A 253 22.42 -4.08 17.50
C LEU A 253 23.47 -3.82 18.60
N ASP A 254 23.02 -3.31 19.75
CA ASP A 254 23.92 -2.99 20.88
C ASP A 254 24.50 -4.27 21.53
N THR A 255 23.71 -5.35 21.68
CA THR A 255 24.13 -6.58 22.37
C THR A 255 25.01 -7.48 21.52
N ILE A 256 24.73 -7.61 20.23
CA ILE A 256 25.44 -8.56 19.35
C ILE A 256 26.46 -7.82 18.50
N VAL A 257 26.03 -6.83 17.72
CA VAL A 257 26.91 -6.18 16.72
C VAL A 257 27.93 -5.26 17.39
N ILE A 258 27.51 -4.37 18.30
CA ILE A 258 28.40 -3.42 18.97
C ILE A 258 29.35 -4.13 19.94
N ASN A 259 28.87 -5.15 20.68
CA ASN A 259 29.76 -5.94 21.53
C ASN A 259 30.77 -6.77 20.73
N TRP A 260 30.38 -7.30 19.56
CA TRP A 260 31.30 -8.00 18.67
C TRP A 260 32.36 -7.04 18.10
N LEU A 261 31.95 -5.86 17.64
CA LEU A 261 32.88 -4.81 17.20
C LEU A 261 33.82 -4.38 18.33
N THR A 262 33.29 -4.20 19.54
CA THR A 262 34.08 -3.89 20.73
C THR A 262 35.12 -4.97 20.98
N ARG A 263 34.76 -6.25 20.84
CA ARG A 263 35.69 -7.38 20.99
C ARG A 263 36.81 -7.37 19.94
N ILE A 264 36.52 -6.98 18.70
CA ILE A 264 37.50 -6.87 17.61
C ILE A 264 38.52 -5.75 17.89
N PHE A 265 38.03 -4.56 18.25
CA PHE A 265 38.89 -3.40 18.47
C PHE A 265 39.59 -3.40 19.84
N ASN A 266 39.02 -4.08 20.85
CA ASN A 266 39.53 -4.08 22.22
C ASN A 266 40.26 -5.37 22.61
N ARG A 267 41.17 -5.85 21.73
CA ARG A 267 42.10 -6.96 21.99
C ARG A 267 41.41 -8.24 22.50
N GLY A 268 40.15 -8.48 22.13
CA GLY A 268 39.36 -9.65 22.56
C GLY A 268 38.66 -9.50 23.92
N SER A 269 38.57 -8.30 24.50
CA SER A 269 37.87 -8.04 25.77
C SER A 269 36.56 -7.28 25.58
N SER A 270 35.51 -7.69 26.31
CA SER A 270 34.16 -7.10 26.22
C SER A 270 34.00 -5.77 26.99
N LYS A 271 35.03 -5.31 27.72
CA LYS A 271 34.99 -4.08 28.51
C LYS A 271 36.08 -3.10 28.06
N ILE A 272 35.66 -1.92 27.59
CA ILE A 272 36.57 -0.84 27.20
C ILE A 272 37.33 -0.38 28.44
N SER A 273 38.66 -0.40 28.40
CA SER A 273 39.49 0.13 29.48
C SER A 273 39.35 1.66 29.52
N GLU A 274 39.17 2.26 30.70
CA GLU A 274 38.89 3.70 30.91
C GLU A 274 39.97 4.69 30.41
N GLY A 275 41.01 4.21 29.69
CA GLY A 275 42.11 5.01 29.14
C GLY A 275 42.18 5.09 27.60
N ASP A 276 41.36 4.35 26.84
CA ASP A 276 41.42 4.31 25.36
C ASP A 276 40.32 5.16 24.71
N GLY A 277 40.45 6.50 24.78
CA GLY A 277 39.49 7.44 24.18
C GLY A 277 39.34 7.30 22.65
N TYR A 278 40.37 6.79 21.96
CA TYR A 278 40.33 6.52 20.52
C TYR A 278 39.38 5.37 20.17
N THR A 279 39.48 4.24 20.87
CA THR A 279 38.64 3.06 20.65
C THR A 279 37.18 3.35 20.95
N HIS A 280 36.91 4.12 22.02
CA HIS A 280 35.56 4.57 22.35
C HIS A 280 34.94 5.44 21.24
N ASN A 281 35.70 6.41 20.72
CA ASN A 281 35.21 7.28 19.63
C ASN A 281 34.95 6.49 18.33
N VAL A 282 35.81 5.52 18.00
CA VAL A 282 35.59 4.65 16.83
C VAL A 282 34.31 3.84 16.98
N ILE A 283 34.07 3.23 18.15
CA ILE A 283 32.87 2.44 18.42
C ILE A 283 31.60 3.31 18.39
N GLU A 284 31.62 4.50 19.00
CA GLU A 284 30.47 5.41 18.97
C GLU A 284 30.16 5.90 17.54
N ASN A 285 31.18 6.18 16.72
CA ASN A 285 30.97 6.51 15.31
C ASN A 285 30.35 5.34 14.53
N PHE A 286 30.78 4.09 14.80
CA PHE A 286 30.14 2.92 14.23
C PHE A 286 28.71 2.74 14.72
N ARG A 287 28.44 2.97 16.01
CA ARG A 287 27.10 2.89 16.59
C ARG A 287 26.12 3.83 15.90
N ILE A 288 26.51 5.10 15.71
CA ILE A 288 25.68 6.08 15.00
C ILE A 288 25.44 5.63 13.55
N LYS A 289 26.48 5.26 12.81
CA LYS A 289 26.36 4.84 11.40
C LYS A 289 25.51 3.58 11.23
N LEU A 290 25.70 2.58 12.08
CA LEU A 290 24.97 1.32 12.03
C LEU A 290 23.52 1.49 12.48
N SER A 291 23.26 2.34 13.48
CA SER A 291 21.89 2.67 13.87
C SER A 291 21.14 3.35 12.73
N TYR A 292 21.76 4.30 12.02
CA TYR A 292 21.17 4.93 10.83
C TYR A 292 20.90 3.91 9.73
N PHE A 293 21.86 3.03 9.43
CA PHE A 293 21.70 1.97 8.44
C PHE A 293 20.59 0.97 8.82
N LEU A 294 20.45 0.63 10.09
CA LEU A 294 19.38 -0.22 10.61
C LEU A 294 18.01 0.41 10.37
N TYR A 295 17.83 1.68 10.75
CA TYR A 295 16.59 2.41 10.49
C TYR A 295 16.31 2.53 8.98
N GLU A 296 17.33 2.76 8.15
CA GLU A 296 17.17 2.87 6.70
C GLU A 296 16.72 1.53 6.09
N THR A 297 17.33 0.43 6.51
CA THR A 297 17.00 -0.92 6.05
C THR A 297 15.61 -1.33 6.48
N TYR A 298 15.28 -1.11 7.76
CA TYR A 298 13.95 -1.38 8.30
C TYR A 298 12.87 -0.55 7.61
N ALA A 299 13.09 0.76 7.43
CA ALA A 299 12.15 1.62 6.74
C ALA A 299 11.91 1.16 5.29
N LYS A 300 12.95 0.78 4.54
CA LYS A 300 12.80 0.25 3.17
C LYS A 300 11.97 -1.04 3.15
N LEU A 301 12.23 -1.98 4.05
CA LEU A 301 11.46 -3.24 4.13
C LEU A 301 9.98 -2.97 4.42
N ILE A 302 9.69 -2.10 5.39
CA ILE A 302 8.32 -1.72 5.72
C ILE A 302 7.64 -0.97 4.58
N ILE A 303 8.36 -0.09 3.86
CA ILE A 303 7.85 0.60 2.67
C ILE A 303 7.48 -0.40 1.57
N ASP A 304 8.29 -1.42 1.32
CA ASP A 304 8.03 -2.44 0.29
C ASP A 304 6.81 -3.31 0.65
N GLN A 305 6.57 -3.54 1.95
CA GLN A 305 5.42 -4.31 2.46
C GLN A 305 4.22 -3.43 2.83
N PHE A 306 4.30 -2.12 2.61
CA PHE A 306 3.33 -1.16 3.14
C PHE A 306 1.90 -1.41 2.65
N PHE A 307 1.73 -1.97 1.45
CA PHE A 307 0.41 -2.36 0.94
C PHE A 307 -0.26 -3.44 1.78
N ASN A 308 0.49 -4.44 2.27
CA ASN A 308 -0.07 -5.47 3.15
C ASN A 308 -0.39 -4.88 4.52
N ILE A 309 0.49 -4.00 5.04
CA ILE A 309 0.26 -3.25 6.29
C ILE A 309 -1.04 -2.43 6.21
N ILE A 310 -1.35 -1.84 5.05
CA ILE A 310 -2.61 -1.11 4.85
C ILE A 310 -3.82 -2.05 4.96
N ILE A 311 -3.76 -3.26 4.40
CA ILE A 311 -4.87 -4.21 4.42
C ILE A 311 -5.12 -4.75 5.83
N ASP A 312 -4.05 -5.03 6.58
CA ASP A 312 -4.11 -5.59 7.94
C ASP A 312 -4.39 -4.51 9.02
N PHE A 313 -4.68 -3.27 8.63
CA PHE A 313 -5.07 -2.22 9.57
C PHE A 313 -6.48 -2.51 10.12
N PRO A 314 -6.71 -2.51 11.46
CA PRO A 314 -5.97 -1.78 12.50
C PRO A 314 -4.87 -2.55 13.25
N ASP A 315 -4.75 -3.86 13.09
CA ASP A 315 -3.80 -4.68 13.86
C ASP A 315 -2.34 -4.27 13.59
N SER A 316 -2.07 -3.80 12.37
CA SER A 316 -0.77 -3.31 11.91
C SER A 316 -0.34 -1.92 12.40
N GLN A 317 -1.10 -1.27 13.31
CA GLN A 317 -0.85 0.12 13.74
C GLN A 317 0.56 0.35 14.31
N LEU A 318 1.11 -0.63 15.03
CA LEU A 318 2.44 -0.52 15.65
C LEU A 318 3.57 -0.46 14.61
N ALA A 319 3.43 -1.15 13.47
CA ALA A 319 4.38 -1.08 12.37
C ALA A 319 4.41 0.33 11.75
N ILE A 320 3.25 1.01 11.70
CA ILE A 320 3.12 2.38 11.20
C ILE A 320 3.79 3.37 12.17
N ASP A 321 3.63 3.17 13.48
CA ASP A 321 4.31 3.99 14.50
C ASP A 321 5.84 3.85 14.42
N ASP A 322 6.34 2.63 14.24
CA ASP A 322 7.77 2.40 14.05
C ASP A 322 8.28 3.08 12.76
N LEU A 323 7.51 3.02 11.66
CA LEU A 323 7.85 3.71 10.41
C LEU A 323 7.89 5.23 10.61
N LYS A 324 6.96 5.79 11.38
CA LYS A 324 6.93 7.23 11.70
C LYS A 324 8.20 7.68 12.40
N VAL A 325 8.66 6.92 13.41
CA VAL A 325 9.93 7.19 14.10
C VAL A 325 11.12 7.10 13.14
N CYS A 326 11.09 6.19 12.17
CA CYS A 326 12.14 6.08 11.16
C CYS A 326 12.14 7.26 10.18
N LEU A 327 10.96 7.73 9.74
CA LEU A 327 10.81 8.86 8.81
C LEU A 327 11.15 10.22 9.44
N GLU A 328 11.09 10.35 10.77
CA GLU A 328 11.59 11.54 11.47
C GLU A 328 13.13 11.63 11.42
N LYS A 329 13.80 10.48 11.37
CA LYS A 329 15.27 10.38 11.36
C LYS A 329 15.85 10.32 9.94
N ILE A 330 15.06 9.88 8.95
CA ILE A 330 15.50 9.62 7.59
C ILE A 330 14.55 10.25 6.57
N ASP A 331 15.10 10.93 5.57
CA ASP A 331 14.33 11.45 4.45
C ASP A 331 14.07 10.37 3.36
N LEU A 332 13.11 9.49 3.62
CA LEU A 332 12.64 8.47 2.67
C LEU A 332 11.23 8.73 2.12
N ARG A 333 10.66 9.91 2.37
CA ARG A 333 9.27 10.24 2.01
C ARG A 333 8.98 10.11 0.50
N LYS A 334 9.91 10.57 -0.35
CA LYS A 334 9.79 10.45 -1.82
C LYS A 334 9.82 9.00 -2.29
N HIS A 335 10.64 8.17 -1.64
CA HIS A 335 10.73 6.75 -1.96
C HIS A 335 9.42 6.04 -1.59
N LEU A 336 8.89 6.30 -0.39
CA LEU A 336 7.58 5.80 0.06
C LEU A 336 6.47 6.13 -0.96
N ILE A 337 6.35 7.39 -1.39
CA ILE A 337 5.31 7.81 -2.36
C ILE A 337 5.44 7.02 -3.66
N LYS A 338 6.66 6.89 -4.19
CA LYS A 338 6.91 6.19 -5.46
C LYS A 338 6.56 4.70 -5.35
N THR A 339 7.08 4.02 -4.33
CA THR A 339 6.85 2.59 -4.12
C THR A 339 5.37 2.30 -3.85
N LEU A 340 4.70 3.13 -3.05
CA LEU A 340 3.28 2.95 -2.75
C LEU A 340 2.41 3.15 -3.99
N LYS A 341 2.67 4.18 -4.81
CA LYS A 341 1.95 4.37 -6.09
C LYS A 341 2.09 3.15 -7.00
N GLN A 342 3.33 2.65 -7.15
CA GLN A 342 3.59 1.47 -7.98
C GLN A 342 2.86 0.23 -7.45
N SER A 343 2.83 0.03 -6.13
CA SER A 343 2.10 -1.09 -5.52
C SER A 343 0.59 -0.97 -5.69
N LEU A 344 0.02 0.23 -5.53
CA LEU A 344 -1.41 0.47 -5.71
C LEU A 344 -1.83 0.25 -7.18
N GLU A 345 -1.05 0.77 -8.13
CA GLU A 345 -1.29 0.56 -9.57
C GLU A 345 -1.22 -0.91 -9.97
N ALA A 346 -0.23 -1.65 -9.45
CA ALA A 346 -0.02 -3.05 -9.80
C ALA A 346 -1.06 -4.00 -9.18
N ARG A 347 -1.52 -3.73 -7.94
CA ARG A 347 -2.34 -4.69 -7.15
C ARG A 347 -3.81 -4.29 -6.99
N LEU A 348 -4.15 -3.00 -7.07
CA LEU A 348 -5.51 -2.51 -6.78
C LEU A 348 -6.18 -1.92 -8.02
N LEU A 349 -5.44 -1.17 -8.85
CA LEU A 349 -6.01 -0.36 -9.95
C LEU A 349 -6.10 -1.11 -11.29
N HIS A 350 -6.49 -2.39 -11.27
CA HIS A 350 -6.71 -3.17 -12.48
C HIS A 350 -8.18 -3.55 -12.69
N PRO A 351 -8.64 -3.74 -13.95
CA PRO A 351 -10.05 -4.03 -14.25
C PRO A 351 -10.60 -5.29 -13.58
N GLY A 352 -9.75 -6.24 -13.20
CA GLY A 352 -10.17 -7.47 -12.51
C GLY A 352 -10.58 -7.32 -11.05
N VAL A 353 -10.34 -6.17 -10.39
CA VAL A 353 -10.78 -5.94 -9.00
C VAL A 353 -12.18 -5.34 -8.96
N ASN A 354 -13.05 -5.86 -8.09
CA ASN A 354 -14.37 -5.30 -7.83
C ASN A 354 -14.25 -3.88 -7.26
N THR A 355 -15.15 -2.99 -7.68
CA THR A 355 -15.21 -1.61 -7.21
C THR A 355 -15.35 -1.52 -5.68
N MET A 356 -16.07 -2.45 -5.03
CA MET A 356 -16.19 -2.49 -3.57
C MET A 356 -14.84 -2.71 -2.88
N ASP A 357 -14.02 -3.64 -3.39
CA ASP A 357 -12.70 -3.95 -2.81
C ASP A 357 -11.69 -2.79 -2.99
N ILE A 358 -11.83 -2.04 -4.09
CA ILE A 358 -11.04 -0.82 -4.30
C ILE A 358 -11.42 0.25 -3.26
N LEU A 359 -12.72 0.37 -2.92
CA LEU A 359 -13.20 1.31 -1.91
C LEU A 359 -12.78 0.89 -0.51
N THR A 360 -12.85 -0.40 -0.15
CA THR A 360 -12.36 -0.89 1.15
C THR A 360 -10.85 -0.65 1.29
N GLY A 361 -10.07 -0.98 0.26
CA GLY A 361 -8.64 -0.70 0.20
C GLY A 361 -8.32 0.80 0.27
N TYR A 362 -9.13 1.65 -0.35
CA TYR A 362 -8.99 3.11 -0.25
C TYR A 362 -9.27 3.63 1.16
N VAL A 363 -10.31 3.13 1.82
CA VAL A 363 -10.65 3.51 3.21
C VAL A 363 -9.56 3.05 4.18
N ALA A 364 -9.08 1.82 4.03
CA ALA A 364 -7.96 1.30 4.82
C ALA A 364 -6.69 2.13 4.59
N ALA A 365 -6.39 2.49 3.33
CA ALA A 365 -5.26 3.35 2.99
C ALA A 365 -5.38 4.74 3.62
N ILE A 366 -6.58 5.33 3.62
CA ILE A 366 -6.82 6.60 4.30
C ILE A 366 -6.53 6.48 5.79
N LYS A 367 -7.04 5.45 6.47
CA LYS A 367 -6.85 5.24 7.90
C LYS A 367 -5.37 5.06 8.25
N ALA A 368 -4.67 4.19 7.53
CA ALA A 368 -3.25 3.89 7.74
C ALA A 368 -2.33 5.10 7.45
N ILE A 369 -2.49 5.76 6.28
CA ILE A 369 -1.64 6.90 5.89
C ILE A 369 -1.89 8.12 6.77
N ARG A 370 -3.13 8.33 7.24
CA ARG A 370 -3.46 9.41 8.17
C ARG A 370 -2.82 9.21 9.55
N HIS A 371 -2.64 7.96 9.97
CA HIS A 371 -1.90 7.64 11.18
C HIS A 371 -0.40 7.96 11.01
N LEU A 372 0.17 7.67 9.84
CA LEU A 372 1.55 7.96 9.50
C LEU A 372 1.85 9.47 9.42
N ASP A 373 1.02 10.23 8.70
CA ASP A 373 1.21 11.66 8.46
C ASP A 373 -0.07 12.46 8.78
N PRO A 374 -0.11 13.11 9.96
CA PRO A 374 -1.22 13.97 10.36
C PRO A 374 -1.42 15.20 9.46
N SER A 375 -0.42 15.57 8.63
CA SER A 375 -0.52 16.73 7.74
C SER A 375 -1.34 16.46 6.48
N GLY A 376 -1.59 15.18 6.13
CA GLY A 376 -2.46 14.78 5.02
C GLY A 376 -1.86 14.96 3.61
N VAL A 377 -0.61 15.46 3.52
CA VAL A 377 0.05 15.73 2.23
C VAL A 377 0.43 14.43 1.50
N LEU A 378 0.90 13.42 2.26
CA LEU A 378 1.18 12.10 1.70
C LEU A 378 -0.08 11.44 1.16
N LEU A 379 -1.21 11.58 1.87
CA LEU A 379 -2.48 11.00 1.48
C LEU A 379 -2.95 11.55 0.13
N GLU A 380 -2.95 12.88 -0.04
CA GLU A 380 -3.38 13.50 -1.29
C GLU A 380 -2.52 13.04 -2.48
N THR A 381 -1.20 13.03 -2.30
CA THR A 381 -0.27 12.67 -3.37
C THR A 381 -0.39 11.21 -3.78
N THR A 382 -0.58 10.30 -2.81
CA THR A 382 -0.62 8.84 -3.04
C THR A 382 -1.99 8.36 -3.53
N THR A 383 -3.07 9.05 -3.14
CA THR A 383 -4.44 8.66 -3.49
C THR A 383 -4.94 9.22 -4.82
N GLU A 384 -4.28 10.24 -5.38
CA GLU A 384 -4.61 10.80 -6.68
C GLU A 384 -4.88 9.77 -7.80
N PRO A 385 -4.02 8.75 -8.04
CA PRO A 385 -4.29 7.72 -9.04
C PRO A 385 -5.56 6.89 -8.74
N ILE A 386 -5.86 6.65 -7.46
CA ILE A 386 -7.09 5.95 -7.05
C ILE A 386 -8.31 6.80 -7.40
N LYS A 387 -8.26 8.11 -7.12
CA LYS A 387 -9.37 9.04 -7.42
C LYS A 387 -9.64 9.13 -8.91
N GLU A 388 -8.60 9.23 -9.73
CA GLU A 388 -8.75 9.27 -11.19
C GLU A 388 -9.34 7.95 -11.74
N TYR A 389 -8.92 6.82 -11.16
CA TYR A 389 -9.42 5.51 -11.55
C TYR A 389 -10.90 5.32 -11.17
N LEU A 390 -11.29 5.65 -9.94
CA LEU A 390 -12.68 5.57 -9.48
C LEU A 390 -13.60 6.50 -10.28
N ARG A 391 -13.15 7.72 -10.62
CA ARG A 391 -13.97 8.65 -11.44
C ARG A 391 -14.30 8.11 -12.83
N LYS A 392 -13.48 7.22 -13.39
CA LYS A 392 -13.71 6.60 -14.71
C LYS A 392 -14.73 5.46 -14.66
N ARG A 393 -14.95 4.85 -13.49
CA ARG A 393 -15.90 3.75 -13.31
C ARG A 393 -17.29 4.29 -12.97
N SER A 394 -18.32 3.86 -13.71
CA SER A 394 -19.69 4.37 -13.60
C SER A 394 -20.50 3.81 -12.42
N ASP A 395 -20.12 2.63 -11.94
CA ASP A 395 -20.77 1.90 -10.83
C ASP A 395 -20.33 2.37 -9.44
N THR A 396 -19.27 3.18 -9.37
CA THR A 396 -18.63 3.60 -8.12
C THR A 396 -19.53 4.34 -7.16
N VAL A 397 -20.33 5.30 -7.64
CA VAL A 397 -21.23 6.09 -6.80
C VAL A 397 -22.27 5.18 -6.15
N ARG A 398 -22.83 4.23 -6.92
CA ARG A 398 -23.75 3.21 -6.42
C ARG A 398 -23.10 2.32 -5.37
N CYS A 399 -21.87 1.84 -5.61
CA CYS A 399 -21.12 1.05 -4.63
C CYS A 399 -20.83 1.82 -3.34
N VAL A 400 -20.46 3.10 -3.42
CA VAL A 400 -20.24 3.94 -2.23
C VAL A 400 -21.52 4.04 -1.41
N ILE A 401 -22.65 4.35 -2.04
CA ILE A 401 -23.93 4.49 -1.33
C ILE A 401 -24.40 3.15 -0.74
N THR A 402 -24.19 2.06 -1.47
CA THR A 402 -24.46 0.70 -0.97
C THR A 402 -23.61 0.44 0.28
N GLY A 403 -22.31 0.74 0.25
CA GLY A 403 -21.42 0.62 1.42
C GLY A 403 -21.69 1.60 2.57
N LEU A 404 -22.48 2.66 2.36
CA LEU A 404 -22.94 3.56 3.42
C LEU A 404 -24.28 3.12 4.06
N THR A 405 -25.10 2.36 3.32
CA THR A 405 -26.47 2.00 3.72
C THR A 405 -26.60 0.55 4.16
N GLU A 406 -25.78 -0.34 3.61
CA GLU A 406 -25.70 -1.74 3.98
C GLU A 406 -24.58 -1.96 4.99
N GLU A 407 -24.82 -2.85 5.94
CA GLU A 407 -23.81 -3.33 6.89
C GLU A 407 -22.90 -4.32 6.14
N GLY A 408 -22.11 -3.79 5.21
CA GLY A 408 -21.09 -4.53 4.48
C GLY A 408 -19.74 -4.52 5.23
N PRO A 409 -18.72 -5.23 4.72
CA PRO A 409 -17.36 -5.24 5.29
C PRO A 409 -16.64 -3.88 5.18
N THR A 410 -17.30 -2.88 4.60
CA THR A 410 -16.77 -1.55 4.40
C THR A 410 -17.01 -0.72 5.66
N ASP A 411 -15.95 -0.35 6.36
CA ASP A 411 -15.97 0.49 7.57
C ASP A 411 -16.64 1.88 7.40
N LEU A 412 -17.13 2.23 6.21
CA LEU A 412 -17.76 3.51 5.91
C LEU A 412 -19.04 3.74 6.72
N ALA A 413 -19.85 2.69 6.96
CA ALA A 413 -21.05 2.79 7.79
C ALA A 413 -20.71 3.07 9.26
N GLU A 414 -19.62 2.47 9.77
CA GLU A 414 -19.12 2.78 11.11
C GLU A 414 -18.55 4.19 11.20
N GLU A 415 -17.82 4.64 10.19
CA GLU A 415 -17.27 6.01 10.14
C GLU A 415 -18.39 7.06 10.03
N LEU A 416 -19.52 6.73 9.38
CA LEU A 416 -20.73 7.55 9.41
C LEU A 416 -21.31 7.65 10.82
N ALA A 417 -21.41 6.53 11.55
CA ALA A 417 -21.92 6.52 12.92
C ALA A 417 -20.97 7.25 13.90
N LYS A 418 -19.65 7.04 13.80
CA LYS A 418 -18.62 7.73 14.61
C LYS A 418 -18.68 9.25 14.40
N SER A 419 -19.09 9.69 13.22
CA SER A 419 -19.18 11.11 12.89
C SER A 419 -20.31 11.87 13.57
N GLU A 420 -21.33 11.20 14.12
CA GLU A 420 -22.33 11.84 14.99
C GLU A 420 -21.67 12.41 16.24
N THR A 421 -20.71 11.69 16.84
CA THR A 421 -20.00 12.11 18.05
C THR A 421 -19.04 13.29 17.82
N LEU A 422 -18.59 13.48 16.58
CA LEU A 422 -17.68 14.56 16.22
C LEU A 422 -18.41 15.90 16.05
N LYS A 423 -19.67 15.91 15.60
CA LYS A 423 -20.44 17.16 15.43
C LYS A 423 -20.77 17.86 16.74
N GLU A 424 -21.11 17.11 17.79
CA GLU A 424 -21.29 17.69 19.14
C GLU A 424 -20.02 18.38 19.65
N ASN A 425 -18.84 17.94 19.19
CA ASN A 425 -17.55 18.55 19.52
C ASN A 425 -17.14 19.71 18.61
N VAL A 426 -17.77 19.88 17.43
CA VAL A 426 -17.42 20.92 16.44
C VAL A 426 -18.21 22.22 16.68
N ASP A 427 -19.47 22.15 17.10
CA ASP A 427 -20.26 23.35 17.42
C ASP A 427 -19.75 24.11 18.67
N VAL A 428 -18.96 23.45 19.52
CA VAL A 428 -18.21 24.10 20.60
C VAL A 428 -16.88 24.70 20.10
N LYS A 429 -16.28 24.15 19.03
CA LYS A 429 -14.94 24.55 18.53
C LYS A 429 -14.94 25.62 17.44
N GLY A 430 -16.06 25.87 16.76
CA GLY A 430 -16.16 26.90 15.71
C GLY A 430 -15.85 28.34 16.16
N LYS A 431 -15.95 28.63 17.47
CA LYS A 431 -15.53 29.92 18.05
C LYS A 431 -14.07 29.96 18.53
N ASP A 432 -13.38 28.81 18.57
CA ASP A 432 -12.04 28.63 19.14
C ASP A 432 -10.92 28.51 18.07
N GLU A 433 -11.27 28.48 16.77
CA GLU A 433 -10.26 28.35 15.70
C GLU A 433 -9.32 29.58 15.60
N MET A 434 -9.77 30.76 16.00
CA MET A 434 -8.91 31.97 16.08
C MET A 434 -7.96 31.98 17.28
N LEU A 435 -8.14 31.09 18.27
CA LEU A 435 -7.32 31.03 19.49
C LEU A 435 -6.17 30.02 19.39
N ASN A 436 -6.19 29.10 18.42
CA ASN A 436 -5.18 28.04 18.25
C ASN A 436 -4.05 28.39 17.26
N TRP A 437 -3.51 29.62 17.31
CA TRP A 437 -2.38 30.01 16.45
C TRP A 437 -1.08 29.24 16.78
N GLU A 438 -0.94 28.74 18.00
CA GLU A 438 0.22 27.96 18.47
C GLU A 438 0.30 26.55 17.85
N VAL A 439 -0.84 26.02 17.36
CA VAL A 439 -0.94 24.67 16.76
C VAL A 439 -0.85 24.73 15.23
N TRP A 440 -0.81 25.93 14.66
CA TRP A 440 -0.72 26.12 13.23
C TRP A 440 0.73 25.94 12.76
N ASN A 441 0.97 24.88 11.98
CA ASN A 441 2.24 24.67 11.28
C ASN A 441 2.06 24.99 9.79
N PRO A 442 3.05 25.65 9.17
CA PRO A 442 3.05 25.84 7.72
C PRO A 442 3.15 24.49 7.01
N ASP A 443 2.68 24.47 5.77
CA ASP A 443 2.72 23.27 4.95
C ASP A 443 4.16 22.83 4.66
N PRO A 444 4.43 21.51 4.64
CA PRO A 444 5.74 20.98 4.29
C PRO A 444 6.11 21.29 2.84
N ILE A 445 7.41 21.26 2.54
CA ILE A 445 7.97 21.67 1.23
C ILE A 445 7.45 20.83 0.04
N ASP A 446 7.00 19.61 0.32
CA ASP A 446 6.49 18.66 -0.68
C ASP A 446 5.01 18.88 -1.01
N ALA A 447 4.34 19.82 -0.34
CA ALA A 447 2.93 20.06 -0.57
C ALA A 447 2.70 20.76 -1.93
N SER A 448 1.66 20.33 -2.65
CA SER A 448 1.33 20.86 -3.96
C SER A 448 1.12 22.38 -3.91
N PRO A 449 1.66 23.16 -4.88
CA PRO A 449 1.48 24.60 -4.95
C PRO A 449 0.07 25.02 -5.40
N VAL A 450 -0.81 24.06 -5.72
CA VAL A 450 -2.21 24.33 -6.04
C VAL A 450 -2.87 24.98 -4.81
N PRO A 451 -3.53 26.15 -4.96
CA PRO A 451 -4.13 26.86 -3.84
C PRO A 451 -5.20 25.99 -3.19
N ARG A 452 -4.87 25.46 -2.02
CA ARG A 452 -5.82 24.79 -1.15
C ARG A 452 -6.89 25.81 -0.75
N PRO A 453 -8.20 25.48 -0.83
CA PRO A 453 -9.14 26.19 0.02
C PRO A 453 -8.62 26.03 1.44
N LYS A 454 -8.42 27.13 2.17
CA LYS A 454 -8.01 27.13 3.58
C LYS A 454 -9.07 26.40 4.41
N ARG A 455 -9.09 25.07 4.35
CA ARG A 455 -9.70 24.22 5.35
C ARG A 455 -8.58 23.93 6.31
N THR A 456 -8.79 24.42 7.51
CA THR A 456 -8.03 24.10 8.70
C THR A 456 -7.51 22.67 8.65
N SER A 457 -6.24 22.50 8.98
CA SER A 457 -5.71 21.25 9.49
C SER A 457 -6.67 20.75 10.58
N ARG A 458 -7.62 19.88 10.23
CA ARG A 458 -8.49 19.06 11.09
C ARG A 458 -9.59 18.41 10.24
N SER A 459 -9.47 17.09 10.06
CA SER A 459 -10.54 16.15 9.68
C SER A 459 -11.35 16.47 8.42
N ALA A 460 -10.77 16.28 7.23
CA ALA A 460 -11.60 15.72 6.17
C ALA A 460 -11.98 14.32 6.64
N ASP A 461 -13.23 14.13 7.04
CA ASP A 461 -13.75 12.80 7.34
C ASP A 461 -13.62 11.92 6.10
N ILE A 462 -13.44 10.61 6.32
CA ILE A 462 -13.26 9.62 5.25
C ILE A 462 -14.37 9.79 4.19
N ILE A 463 -15.61 10.01 4.64
CA ILE A 463 -16.77 10.28 3.78
C ILE A 463 -16.59 11.55 2.96
N SER A 464 -16.11 12.65 3.55
CA SER A 464 -15.84 13.89 2.80
C SER A 464 -14.79 13.65 1.72
N MET A 465 -13.73 12.89 2.00
CA MET A 465 -12.71 12.56 1.00
C MET A 465 -13.22 11.65 -0.12
N VAL A 466 -14.17 10.76 0.16
CA VAL A 466 -14.85 9.93 -0.86
C VAL A 466 -15.79 10.79 -1.71
N VAL A 467 -16.55 11.71 -1.09
CA VAL A 467 -17.46 12.62 -1.79
C VAL A 467 -16.69 13.62 -2.66
N ASP A 468 -15.54 14.11 -2.17
CA ASP A 468 -14.68 15.05 -2.90
C ASP A 468 -14.11 14.46 -4.20
N ILE A 469 -14.07 13.12 -4.38
CA ILE A 469 -13.64 12.48 -5.65
C ILE A 469 -14.51 12.92 -6.83
N TYR A 470 -15.82 13.07 -6.59
CA TYR A 470 -16.81 13.38 -7.61
C TYR A 470 -17.21 14.86 -7.61
N GLY A 471 -16.81 15.62 -6.58
CA GLY A 471 -16.97 17.07 -6.50
C GLY A 471 -18.39 17.57 -6.22
N SER A 472 -19.42 16.86 -6.68
CA SER A 472 -20.84 17.22 -6.42
C SER A 472 -21.53 16.22 -5.49
N LYS A 473 -22.18 16.76 -4.46
CA LYS A 473 -23.05 16.02 -3.54
C LYS A 473 -24.36 15.57 -4.20
N GLU A 474 -24.79 16.24 -5.26
CA GLU A 474 -26.08 15.97 -5.92
C GLU A 474 -26.08 14.63 -6.65
N LEU A 475 -24.95 14.23 -7.23
CA LEU A 475 -24.79 12.92 -7.87
C LEU A 475 -25.05 11.79 -6.87
N PHE A 476 -24.52 11.93 -5.64
CA PHE A 476 -24.75 10.96 -4.58
C PHE A 476 -26.22 10.91 -4.15
N VAL A 477 -26.87 12.06 -4.03
CA VAL A 477 -28.28 12.13 -3.62
C VAL A 477 -29.20 11.54 -4.69
N ASN A 478 -28.93 11.81 -5.96
CA ASN A 478 -29.72 11.24 -7.06
C ASN A 478 -29.57 9.73 -7.16
N GLU A 479 -28.35 9.20 -7.04
CA GLU A 479 -28.13 7.75 -7.00
C GLU A 479 -28.74 7.12 -5.75
N TYR A 480 -28.65 7.78 -4.59
CA TYR A 480 -29.28 7.29 -3.36
C TYR A 480 -30.79 7.24 -3.51
N ARG A 481 -31.40 8.26 -4.13
CA ARG A 481 -32.82 8.29 -4.44
C ARG A 481 -33.23 7.14 -5.37
N ASN A 482 -32.43 6.84 -6.39
CA ASN A 482 -32.69 5.72 -7.31
C ASN A 482 -32.57 4.37 -6.59
N LEU A 483 -31.51 4.17 -5.81
CA LEU A 483 -31.29 2.94 -5.03
C LEU A 483 -32.40 2.74 -4.00
N LEU A 484 -32.76 3.79 -3.27
CA LEU A 484 -33.85 3.78 -2.32
C LEU A 484 -35.17 3.43 -3.02
N ALA A 485 -35.45 4.02 -4.19
CA ALA A 485 -36.64 3.68 -4.97
C ALA A 485 -36.69 2.18 -5.33
N ASP A 486 -35.60 1.62 -5.86
CA ASP A 486 -35.52 0.20 -6.21
C ASP A 486 -35.73 -0.70 -4.98
N ARG A 487 -35.04 -0.41 -3.86
CA ARG A 487 -35.14 -1.19 -2.61
C ARG A 487 -36.55 -1.19 -2.04
N LEU A 488 -37.20 -0.02 -2.06
CA LEU A 488 -38.55 0.18 -1.53
C LEU A 488 -39.64 -0.50 -2.38
N LEU A 489 -39.42 -0.66 -3.69
CA LEU A 489 -40.37 -1.33 -4.60
C LEU A 489 -40.20 -2.85 -4.60
N VAL A 490 -38.99 -3.35 -4.35
CA VAL A 490 -38.68 -4.79 -4.31
C VAL A 490 -39.20 -5.44 -3.02
N GLN A 491 -39.05 -4.78 -1.87
CA GLN A 491 -39.43 -5.36 -0.57
C GLN A 491 -40.86 -4.95 -0.14
N LEU A 492 -41.81 -5.89 -0.27
CA LEU A 492 -43.19 -5.71 0.22
C LEU A 492 -43.25 -5.62 1.76
N ASP A 493 -42.42 -6.41 2.46
CA ASP A 493 -42.27 -6.41 3.93
C ASP A 493 -41.13 -5.50 4.38
N PHE A 494 -41.26 -4.21 4.06
CA PHE A 494 -40.26 -3.21 4.39
C PHE A 494 -40.29 -2.80 5.88
N ASN A 495 -39.14 -2.90 6.57
CA ASN A 495 -38.90 -2.26 7.88
C ASN A 495 -38.34 -0.84 7.67
N PRO A 496 -39.15 0.21 7.93
CA PRO A 496 -38.72 1.59 7.71
C PRO A 496 -37.63 2.08 8.67
N GLU A 497 -37.44 1.42 9.83
CA GLU A 497 -36.54 1.92 10.88
C GLU A 497 -35.08 1.99 10.44
N LYS A 498 -34.60 0.98 9.69
CA LYS A 498 -33.21 0.93 9.21
C LYS A 498 -32.91 2.06 8.22
N GLU A 499 -33.80 2.27 7.24
CA GLU A 499 -33.62 3.34 6.25
C GLU A 499 -33.83 4.73 6.84
N ILE A 500 -34.73 4.88 7.83
CA ILE A 500 -34.87 6.14 8.56
C ILE A 500 -33.56 6.49 9.28
N ARG A 501 -32.95 5.53 9.98
CA ARG A 501 -31.64 5.73 10.64
C ARG A 501 -30.55 6.10 9.63
N ASN A 502 -30.45 5.39 8.52
CA ASN A 502 -29.48 5.70 7.45
C ASN A 502 -29.69 7.11 6.89
N LEU A 503 -30.95 7.50 6.69
CA LEU A 503 -31.32 8.82 6.18
C LEU A 503 -30.99 9.94 7.19
N GLU A 504 -31.17 9.71 8.49
CA GLU A 504 -30.76 10.64 9.55
C GLU A 504 -29.24 10.86 9.56
N LEU A 505 -28.45 9.78 9.46
CA LEU A 505 -26.99 9.83 9.35
C LEU A 505 -26.55 10.63 8.11
N LEU A 506 -27.21 10.43 6.97
CA LEU A 506 -26.93 11.17 5.74
C LEU A 506 -27.34 12.64 5.86
N LYS A 507 -28.49 12.95 6.49
CA LYS A 507 -28.96 14.32 6.75
C LYS A 507 -27.95 15.12 7.56
N LEU A 508 -27.35 14.52 8.56
CA LEU A 508 -26.29 15.16 9.33
C LEU A 508 -25.14 15.62 8.42
N ARG A 509 -24.81 14.92 7.33
CA ARG A 509 -23.62 15.22 6.50
C ARG A 509 -23.91 16.08 5.28
N PHE A 510 -24.98 15.75 4.56
CA PHE A 510 -25.35 16.41 3.31
C PHE A 510 -26.31 17.58 3.51
N GLY A 511 -26.97 17.65 4.67
CA GLY A 511 -27.99 18.65 5.00
C GLY A 511 -29.38 18.23 4.54
N ASP A 512 -30.40 18.83 5.16
CA ASP A 512 -31.79 18.39 5.01
C ASP A 512 -32.40 18.70 3.63
N SER A 513 -31.98 19.80 3.00
CA SER A 513 -32.60 20.31 1.76
C SER A 513 -32.50 19.34 0.59
N LEU A 514 -31.37 18.65 0.43
CA LEU A 514 -31.15 17.72 -0.69
C LEU A 514 -31.84 16.37 -0.45
N LEU A 515 -31.95 15.93 0.81
CA LEU A 515 -32.49 14.62 1.18
C LEU A 515 -34.00 14.64 1.45
N HIS A 516 -34.65 15.80 1.32
CA HIS A 516 -36.08 15.94 1.53
C HIS A 516 -36.90 15.00 0.63
N SER A 517 -36.47 14.76 -0.62
CA SER A 517 -37.13 13.83 -1.54
C SER A 517 -37.17 12.41 -0.98
N CYS A 518 -36.03 11.92 -0.48
CA CYS A 518 -35.90 10.57 0.10
C CYS A 518 -36.74 10.41 1.38
N GLU A 519 -36.85 11.47 2.19
CA GLU A 519 -37.70 11.48 3.38
C GLU A 519 -39.19 11.37 3.02
N VAL A 520 -39.63 12.10 2.00
CA VAL A 520 -41.01 12.00 1.51
C VAL A 520 -41.28 10.60 0.94
N MET A 521 -40.32 9.99 0.24
CA MET A 521 -40.46 8.61 -0.26
C MET A 521 -40.69 7.58 0.87
N LEU A 522 -39.95 7.67 1.97
CA LEU A 522 -40.16 6.80 3.14
C LEU A 522 -41.53 7.04 3.80
N LYS A 523 -41.92 8.31 3.91
CA LYS A 523 -43.23 8.69 4.44
C LYS A 523 -44.38 8.17 3.56
N ASP A 524 -44.26 8.27 2.24
CA ASP A 524 -45.25 7.78 1.28
C ASP A 524 -45.56 6.29 1.50
N ILE A 525 -44.57 5.47 1.84
CA ILE A 525 -44.76 4.04 2.09
C ILE A 525 -45.53 3.81 3.38
N SER A 526 -45.18 4.53 4.45
CA SER A 526 -45.91 4.44 5.72
C SER A 526 -47.37 4.89 5.57
N ASP A 527 -47.59 5.99 4.84
CA ASP A 527 -48.91 6.52 4.53
C ASP A 527 -49.69 5.55 3.60
N SER A 528 -49.01 4.94 2.63
CA SER A 528 -49.61 3.96 1.73
C SER A 528 -50.06 2.70 2.48
N LYS A 529 -49.26 2.17 3.39
CA LYS A 529 -49.66 1.02 4.23
C LYS A 529 -50.92 1.36 5.03
N ARG A 530 -50.97 2.55 5.63
CA ARG A 530 -52.14 3.03 6.37
C ARG A 530 -53.39 3.17 5.50
N ILE A 531 -53.25 3.75 4.30
CA ILE A 531 -54.36 3.93 3.35
C ILE A 531 -54.87 2.57 2.86
N ASN A 532 -53.95 1.66 2.49
CA ASN A 532 -54.28 0.34 2.01
C ASN A 532 -55.01 -0.48 3.09
N SER A 533 -54.54 -0.47 4.35
CA SER A 533 -55.25 -1.11 5.46
C SER A 533 -56.66 -0.53 5.68
N HIS A 534 -56.83 0.78 5.50
CA HIS A 534 -58.14 1.40 5.62
C HIS A 534 -59.09 0.97 4.50
N ILE A 535 -58.64 1.04 3.24
CA ILE A 535 -59.44 0.62 2.08
C ILE A 535 -59.78 -0.88 2.17
N GLN A 536 -58.83 -1.71 2.62
CA GLN A 536 -59.08 -3.13 2.85
C GLN A 536 -60.07 -3.39 3.99
N SER A 537 -60.15 -2.52 5.00
CA SER A 537 -61.12 -2.62 6.10
C SER A 537 -62.54 -2.18 5.72
N ASP A 538 -62.71 -1.44 4.62
CA ASP A 538 -64.02 -0.99 4.16
C ASP A 538 -64.85 -2.17 3.62
N LEU A 539 -65.98 -2.44 4.29
CA LEU A 539 -66.90 -3.55 3.96
C LEU A 539 -67.45 -3.46 2.52
N ASN A 540 -67.65 -2.24 2.01
CA ASN A 540 -68.15 -2.00 0.65
C ASN A 540 -67.14 -2.46 -0.42
N TYR A 541 -65.85 -2.38 -0.12
CA TYR A 541 -64.79 -2.87 -1.00
C TYR A 541 -64.55 -4.37 -0.75
N SER A 542 -64.49 -4.80 0.51
CA SER A 542 -64.16 -6.18 0.90
C SER A 542 -65.18 -7.22 0.39
N ASN A 543 -66.48 -6.91 0.38
CA ASN A 543 -67.53 -7.86 -0.04
C ASN A 543 -67.64 -8.08 -1.55
N GLY A 544 -66.91 -7.30 -2.38
CA GLY A 544 -67.03 -7.32 -3.85
C GLY A 544 -65.74 -7.60 -4.61
N LYS A 545 -64.67 -8.08 -3.94
CA LYS A 545 -63.36 -8.38 -4.56
C LYS A 545 -63.33 -9.72 -5.25
N ALA A 546 -62.79 -9.75 -6.46
CA ALA A 546 -62.40 -11.00 -7.12
C ALA A 546 -61.14 -11.62 -6.48
N PHE A 547 -60.14 -10.81 -6.11
CA PHE A 547 -58.88 -11.25 -5.52
C PHE A 547 -58.27 -10.19 -4.58
N PRO A 548 -57.36 -10.56 -3.66
CA PRO A 548 -56.75 -9.60 -2.74
C PRO A 548 -55.76 -8.68 -3.47
N ILE A 549 -56.06 -7.36 -3.47
CA ILE A 549 -55.16 -6.33 -4.01
C ILE A 549 -54.53 -5.54 -2.87
N SER A 550 -53.21 -5.36 -2.98
CA SER A 550 -52.41 -4.45 -2.18
C SER A 550 -51.77 -3.42 -3.10
N SER A 551 -52.00 -2.13 -2.86
CA SER A 551 -51.42 -1.05 -3.67
C SER A 551 -50.38 -0.25 -2.89
N LEU A 552 -49.29 0.13 -3.57
CA LEU A 552 -48.36 1.16 -3.11
C LEU A 552 -48.71 2.50 -3.77
N ILE A 553 -49.08 3.49 -2.96
CA ILE A 553 -49.49 4.83 -3.40
C ILE A 553 -48.31 5.78 -3.19
N LEU A 554 -47.75 6.29 -4.28
CA LEU A 554 -46.50 7.05 -4.27
C LEU A 554 -46.68 8.46 -4.83
N SER A 555 -45.88 9.42 -4.36
CA SER A 555 -45.88 10.79 -4.88
C SER A 555 -45.02 10.92 -6.15
N SER A 556 -45.63 11.32 -7.27
CA SER A 556 -44.91 11.37 -8.56
C SER A 556 -43.77 12.40 -8.64
N GLN A 557 -43.74 13.39 -7.74
CA GLN A 557 -42.76 14.50 -7.81
C GLN A 557 -41.45 14.20 -7.07
N PHE A 558 -41.50 13.37 -6.02
CA PHE A 558 -40.35 13.09 -5.17
C PHE A 558 -39.63 11.79 -5.55
N TRP A 559 -40.34 10.88 -6.20
CA TRP A 559 -39.77 9.66 -6.77
C TRP A 559 -39.05 9.95 -8.10
N PRO A 560 -37.98 9.21 -8.44
CA PRO A 560 -37.36 9.31 -9.77
C PRO A 560 -38.35 8.94 -10.88
N ALA A 561 -37.98 9.23 -12.14
CA ALA A 561 -38.83 8.91 -13.27
C ALA A 561 -38.95 7.38 -13.44
N PHE A 562 -40.18 6.86 -13.45
CA PHE A 562 -40.46 5.46 -13.72
C PHE A 562 -40.39 5.13 -15.22
N ASN A 563 -40.12 3.86 -15.54
CA ASN A 563 -40.16 3.38 -16.92
C ASN A 563 -41.56 3.59 -17.55
N LYS A 564 -41.57 4.14 -18.77
CA LYS A 564 -42.80 4.41 -19.55
C LYS A 564 -43.14 3.21 -20.42
N GLU A 565 -43.37 2.06 -19.81
CA GLU A 565 -43.91 0.89 -20.51
C GLU A 565 -45.44 0.92 -20.44
N THR A 566 -46.07 0.71 -21.61
CA THR A 566 -47.53 0.59 -21.72
C THR A 566 -47.89 -0.89 -21.71
N LEU A 567 -48.73 -1.28 -20.74
CA LEU A 567 -49.26 -2.64 -20.63
C LEU A 567 -50.78 -2.53 -20.57
N GLU A 568 -51.48 -3.20 -21.49
CA GLU A 568 -52.92 -3.43 -21.37
C GLU A 568 -53.16 -4.70 -20.55
N LEU A 569 -53.75 -4.51 -19.38
CA LEU A 569 -54.09 -5.59 -18.46
C LEU A 569 -55.43 -6.23 -18.85
N PRO A 570 -55.64 -7.51 -18.51
CA PRO A 570 -56.94 -8.17 -18.62
C PRO A 570 -58.08 -7.40 -17.94
N ASP A 571 -59.29 -7.52 -18.49
CA ASP A 571 -60.48 -6.78 -18.06
C ASP A 571 -60.80 -6.98 -16.57
N GLU A 572 -60.61 -8.21 -16.06
CA GLU A 572 -60.84 -8.55 -14.64
C GLU A 572 -59.98 -7.71 -13.69
N ILE A 573 -58.70 -7.49 -14.06
CA ILE A 573 -57.75 -6.69 -13.26
C ILE A 573 -58.09 -5.20 -13.38
N GLN A 574 -58.46 -4.75 -14.57
CA GLN A 574 -58.87 -3.36 -14.78
C GLN A 574 -60.11 -2.99 -13.98
N ASP A 575 -61.09 -3.88 -13.86
CA ASP A 575 -62.31 -3.62 -13.10
C ASP A 575 -62.05 -3.55 -11.60
N GLU A 576 -61.18 -4.40 -11.05
CA GLU A 576 -60.74 -4.27 -9.66
C GLU A 576 -59.93 -2.97 -9.43
N PHE A 577 -59.09 -2.57 -10.38
CA PHE A 577 -58.38 -1.28 -10.31
C PHE A 577 -59.36 -0.09 -10.29
N LYS A 578 -60.43 -0.13 -11.09
CA LYS A 578 -61.49 0.89 -11.05
C LYS A 578 -62.18 0.92 -9.69
N LYS A 579 -62.57 -0.24 -9.14
CA LYS A 579 -63.18 -0.34 -7.80
C LYS A 579 -62.27 0.27 -6.72
N TYR A 580 -60.99 -0.10 -6.72
CA TYR A 580 -60.02 0.46 -5.78
C TYR A 580 -59.87 1.98 -5.94
N THR A 581 -59.86 2.48 -7.19
CA THR A 581 -59.77 3.91 -7.49
C THR A 581 -60.99 4.67 -6.94
N THR A 582 -62.20 4.13 -7.09
CA THR A 582 -63.41 4.73 -6.51
C THR A 582 -63.38 4.77 -4.98
N SER A 583 -62.91 3.70 -4.32
CA SER A 583 -62.73 3.68 -2.86
C SER A 583 -61.67 4.70 -2.41
N TYR A 584 -60.58 4.85 -3.17
CA TYR A 584 -59.55 5.84 -2.88
C TYR A 584 -60.06 7.28 -3.04
N GLU A 585 -60.82 7.57 -4.11
CA GLU A 585 -61.44 8.90 -4.33
C GLU A 585 -62.43 9.27 -3.22
N ALA A 586 -63.17 8.29 -2.69
CA ALA A 586 -64.06 8.48 -1.54
C ALA A 586 -63.29 8.84 -0.26
N TYR A 587 -62.11 8.23 -0.05
CA TYR A 587 -61.25 8.52 1.10
C TYR A 587 -60.47 9.84 0.96
N LYS A 588 -59.87 10.09 -0.21
CA LYS A 588 -59.05 11.26 -0.53
C LYS A 588 -59.69 12.04 -1.68
N GLY A 589 -60.60 12.96 -1.33
CA GLY A 589 -61.26 13.83 -2.30
C GLY A 589 -60.28 14.64 -3.17
N ASN A 590 -60.66 14.86 -4.43
CA ASN A 590 -59.91 15.62 -5.45
C ASN A 590 -58.56 15.01 -5.88
N ARG A 591 -58.38 13.69 -5.72
CA ARG A 591 -57.20 12.97 -6.21
C ARG A 591 -57.63 11.69 -6.92
N THR A 592 -57.09 11.46 -8.10
CA THR A 592 -57.30 10.23 -8.88
C THR A 592 -56.01 9.43 -8.95
N LEU A 593 -56.11 8.10 -9.01
CA LEU A 593 -54.95 7.22 -9.10
C LEU A 593 -54.56 6.99 -10.56
N VAL A 594 -53.26 7.00 -10.84
CA VAL A 594 -52.69 6.58 -12.12
C VAL A 594 -51.89 5.31 -11.87
N TRP A 595 -52.38 4.19 -12.38
CA TRP A 595 -51.76 2.89 -12.17
C TRP A 595 -50.49 2.72 -13.01
N ARG A 596 -49.47 2.11 -12.40
CA ARG A 596 -48.22 1.71 -13.06
C ARG A 596 -48.10 0.19 -12.97
N PRO A 597 -48.63 -0.54 -13.97
CA PRO A 597 -48.80 -1.98 -13.84
C PRO A 597 -47.49 -2.75 -14.00
N VAL A 598 -46.49 -2.24 -14.71
CA VAL A 598 -45.24 -2.99 -14.99
C VAL A 598 -44.38 -3.22 -13.75
N THR A 599 -44.43 -2.30 -12.77
CA THR A 599 -43.61 -2.35 -11.55
C THR A 599 -44.27 -3.11 -10.39
N GLY A 600 -45.39 -3.79 -10.64
CA GLY A 600 -46.08 -4.57 -9.61
C GLY A 600 -45.46 -5.94 -9.39
N ARG A 601 -46.00 -6.70 -8.42
CA ARG A 601 -45.74 -8.12 -8.23
C ARG A 601 -47.08 -8.85 -8.11
N VAL A 602 -47.19 -10.01 -8.73
CA VAL A 602 -48.40 -10.84 -8.71
C VAL A 602 -48.03 -12.22 -8.21
N VAL A 603 -48.74 -12.72 -7.20
CA VAL A 603 -48.68 -14.12 -6.79
C VAL A 603 -49.74 -14.85 -7.59
N LEU A 604 -49.31 -15.81 -8.41
CA LEU A 604 -50.17 -16.64 -9.23
C LEU A 604 -50.20 -18.05 -8.68
N GLU A 605 -51.38 -18.65 -8.67
CA GLU A 605 -51.56 -20.08 -8.49
C GLU A 605 -51.95 -20.67 -9.86
N ILE A 606 -51.05 -21.47 -10.44
CA ILE A 606 -51.22 -22.05 -11.77
C ILE A 606 -51.57 -23.53 -11.60
N GLU A 607 -52.74 -23.93 -12.07
CA GLU A 607 -53.19 -25.32 -12.07
C GLU A 607 -52.97 -25.96 -13.45
N LEU A 608 -52.03 -26.89 -13.57
CA LEU A 608 -51.71 -27.60 -14.82
C LEU A 608 -51.61 -29.10 -14.58
N ALA A 609 -52.36 -29.89 -15.36
CA ALA A 609 -52.32 -31.36 -15.38
C ALA A 609 -52.32 -32.04 -13.98
N GLY A 610 -53.06 -31.48 -13.02
CA GLY A 610 -53.19 -32.03 -11.66
C GLY A 610 -52.13 -31.58 -10.64
N ARG A 611 -51.30 -30.58 -10.97
CA ARG A 611 -50.40 -29.89 -10.03
C ARG A 611 -50.80 -28.43 -9.86
N THR A 612 -50.68 -27.91 -8.65
CA THR A 612 -50.79 -26.48 -8.34
C THR A 612 -49.40 -25.92 -8.10
N LEU A 613 -49.06 -24.83 -8.80
CA LEU A 613 -47.77 -24.14 -8.68
C LEU A 613 -48.03 -22.70 -8.23
N GLU A 614 -47.51 -22.33 -7.06
CA GLU A 614 -47.55 -20.95 -6.57
C GLU A 614 -46.27 -20.23 -6.98
N MET A 615 -46.38 -19.13 -7.71
CA MET A 615 -45.24 -18.34 -8.17
C MET A 615 -45.48 -16.85 -8.01
N THR A 616 -44.45 -16.12 -7.56
CA THR A 616 -44.43 -14.66 -7.61
C THR A 616 -43.80 -14.22 -8.93
N VAL A 617 -44.52 -13.47 -9.75
CA VAL A 617 -44.07 -13.01 -11.06
C VAL A 617 -44.42 -11.55 -11.32
N ASN A 618 -43.79 -10.96 -12.34
CA ASN A 618 -44.12 -9.61 -12.78
C ASN A 618 -45.51 -9.58 -13.46
N PRO A 619 -46.28 -8.48 -13.34
CA PRO A 619 -47.59 -8.32 -13.97
C PRO A 619 -47.60 -8.57 -15.49
N THR A 620 -46.51 -8.23 -16.18
CA THR A 620 -46.32 -8.55 -17.60
C THR A 620 -46.28 -10.06 -17.83
N GLN A 621 -45.54 -10.80 -17.01
CA GLN A 621 -45.46 -12.26 -17.08
C GLN A 621 -46.81 -12.92 -16.73
N ALA A 622 -47.52 -12.37 -15.75
CA ALA A 622 -48.87 -12.79 -15.38
C ALA A 622 -49.88 -12.57 -16.51
N ALA A 623 -49.86 -11.41 -17.15
CA ALA A 623 -50.74 -11.10 -18.27
C ALA A 623 -50.50 -12.04 -19.46
N ILE A 624 -49.24 -12.41 -19.73
CA ILE A 624 -48.91 -13.41 -20.77
C ILE A 624 -49.62 -14.73 -20.48
N ILE A 625 -49.43 -15.31 -19.29
CA ILE A 625 -50.07 -16.59 -18.93
C ILE A 625 -51.59 -16.52 -18.95
N HIS A 626 -52.17 -15.39 -18.52
CA HIS A 626 -53.61 -15.21 -18.56
C HIS A 626 -54.18 -15.34 -19.99
N TYR A 627 -53.52 -14.78 -21.01
CA TYR A 627 -53.95 -14.99 -22.40
C TYR A 627 -53.75 -16.43 -22.89
N PHE A 628 -52.73 -17.14 -22.39
CA PHE A 628 -52.56 -18.57 -22.65
C PHE A 628 -53.65 -19.45 -22.02
N GLN A 629 -54.39 -18.95 -21.02
CA GLN A 629 -55.57 -19.62 -20.47
C GLN A 629 -56.75 -19.60 -21.45
N GLU A 630 -56.87 -18.57 -22.28
CA GLU A 630 -57.94 -18.47 -23.28
C GLU A 630 -57.63 -19.28 -24.55
N ARG A 631 -56.36 -19.33 -24.95
CA ARG A 631 -55.88 -20.06 -26.14
C ARG A 631 -54.51 -20.67 -25.91
N ASN A 632 -54.35 -21.93 -26.33
CA ASN A 632 -53.13 -22.70 -26.12
C ASN A 632 -51.96 -22.33 -27.08
N GLU A 633 -52.24 -21.67 -28.21
CA GLU A 633 -51.22 -21.28 -29.20
C GLU A 633 -51.36 -19.78 -29.54
N TRP A 634 -50.25 -19.04 -29.51
CA TRP A 634 -50.21 -17.60 -29.80
C TRP A 634 -49.01 -17.24 -30.68
N ALA A 635 -49.23 -16.38 -31.67
CA ALA A 635 -48.15 -15.73 -32.43
C ALA A 635 -47.61 -14.50 -31.68
N LEU A 636 -46.30 -14.23 -31.79
CA LEU A 636 -45.64 -13.12 -31.09
C LEU A 636 -46.24 -11.75 -31.47
N GLU A 637 -46.56 -11.53 -32.74
CA GLU A 637 -47.13 -10.27 -33.23
C GLU A 637 -48.55 -10.03 -32.70
N GLU A 638 -49.36 -11.09 -32.61
CA GLU A 638 -50.72 -11.00 -32.07
C GLU A 638 -50.69 -10.68 -30.57
N LEU A 639 -49.82 -11.36 -29.83
CA LEU A 639 -49.65 -11.17 -28.40
C LEU A 639 -49.01 -9.80 -28.08
N SER A 640 -48.12 -9.32 -28.94
CA SER A 640 -47.57 -7.95 -28.91
C SER A 640 -48.65 -6.89 -29.13
N GLY A 641 -49.56 -7.12 -30.08
CA GLY A 641 -50.69 -6.23 -30.36
C GLY A 641 -51.68 -6.12 -29.19
N LEU A 642 -51.97 -7.25 -28.52
CA LEU A 642 -52.87 -7.31 -27.38
C LEU A 642 -52.28 -6.67 -26.12
N LEU A 643 -51.03 -7.01 -25.77
CA LEU A 643 -50.38 -6.46 -24.58
C LEU A 643 -49.85 -5.03 -24.79
N LYS A 644 -49.74 -4.57 -26.04
CA LYS A 644 -49.07 -3.33 -26.48
C LYS A 644 -47.61 -3.24 -26.06
N ILE A 645 -46.93 -4.38 -26.04
CA ILE A 645 -45.50 -4.49 -25.70
C ILE A 645 -44.70 -4.73 -26.99
N PRO A 646 -43.56 -4.05 -27.21
CA PRO A 646 -42.69 -4.33 -28.34
C PRO A 646 -42.27 -5.81 -28.41
N PRO A 647 -42.21 -6.42 -29.60
CA PRO A 647 -41.93 -7.85 -29.76
C PRO A 647 -40.56 -8.27 -29.21
N SER A 648 -39.58 -7.36 -29.20
CA SER A 648 -38.24 -7.59 -28.62
C SER A 648 -38.26 -7.79 -27.10
N ILE A 649 -39.02 -6.96 -26.38
CA ILE A 649 -39.19 -7.06 -24.93
C ILE A 649 -40.05 -8.27 -24.61
N LEU A 650 -41.12 -8.46 -25.38
CA LEU A 650 -42.04 -9.58 -25.18
C LEU A 650 -41.33 -10.94 -25.32
N ARG A 651 -40.46 -11.12 -26.33
CA ARG A 651 -39.67 -12.34 -26.49
C ARG A 651 -38.84 -12.64 -25.24
N LYS A 652 -38.16 -11.64 -24.67
CA LYS A 652 -37.40 -11.80 -23.41
C LYS A 652 -38.31 -12.23 -22.25
N ARG A 653 -39.49 -11.60 -22.10
CA ARG A 653 -40.45 -11.94 -21.03
C ARG A 653 -41.04 -13.35 -21.20
N ILE A 654 -41.23 -13.83 -22.43
CA ILE A 654 -41.66 -15.20 -22.71
C ILE A 654 -40.54 -16.20 -22.39
N SER A 655 -39.27 -15.84 -22.60
CA SER A 655 -38.13 -16.72 -22.28
C SER A 655 -38.10 -17.15 -20.81
N PHE A 656 -38.58 -16.33 -19.88
CA PHE A 656 -38.80 -16.74 -18.49
C PHE A 656 -39.69 -17.99 -18.39
N TRP A 657 -40.85 -17.96 -19.07
CA TRP A 657 -41.79 -19.09 -19.08
C TRP A 657 -41.29 -20.30 -19.88
N GLN A 658 -40.40 -20.08 -20.85
CA GLN A 658 -39.68 -21.17 -21.54
C GLN A 658 -38.71 -21.89 -20.59
N THR A 659 -37.96 -21.14 -19.79
CA THR A 659 -37.04 -21.70 -18.78
C THR A 659 -37.79 -22.49 -17.70
N GLN A 660 -38.99 -22.03 -17.31
CA GLN A 660 -39.87 -22.77 -16.39
C GLN A 660 -40.55 -23.99 -17.04
N GLY A 661 -40.41 -24.18 -18.36
CA GLY A 661 -40.96 -25.32 -19.08
C GLY A 661 -42.48 -25.28 -19.32
N LEU A 662 -43.11 -24.11 -19.14
CA LEU A 662 -44.56 -23.93 -19.34
C LEU A 662 -44.92 -23.60 -20.80
N ILE A 663 -44.03 -22.88 -21.50
CA ILE A 663 -44.25 -22.43 -22.88
C ILE A 663 -43.12 -22.95 -23.77
N LYS A 664 -43.45 -23.48 -24.95
CA LYS A 664 -42.46 -23.89 -25.97
C LYS A 664 -42.65 -23.11 -27.26
N GLU A 665 -41.54 -22.83 -27.93
CA GLU A 665 -41.59 -22.35 -29.32
C GLU A 665 -41.73 -23.56 -30.26
N ARG A 666 -42.82 -23.60 -31.04
CA ARG A 666 -43.09 -24.68 -32.00
C ARG A 666 -42.44 -24.37 -33.36
N ASP A 667 -42.70 -23.17 -33.84
CA ASP A 667 -42.18 -22.57 -35.08
C ASP A 667 -41.71 -21.14 -34.78
N THR A 668 -40.99 -20.50 -35.70
CA THR A 668 -40.52 -19.12 -35.52
C THR A 668 -41.65 -18.19 -35.10
N ASP A 669 -41.54 -17.60 -33.91
CA ASP A 669 -42.51 -16.66 -33.33
C ASP A 669 -43.90 -17.24 -33.01
N ILE A 670 -44.03 -18.56 -32.90
CA ILE A 670 -45.26 -19.24 -32.46
C ILE A 670 -45.00 -20.02 -31.18
N TYR A 671 -45.71 -19.65 -30.12
CA TYR A 671 -45.57 -20.21 -28.79
C TYR A 671 -46.79 -21.04 -28.42
N THR A 672 -46.55 -22.21 -27.83
CA THR A 672 -47.58 -23.17 -27.44
C THR A 672 -47.40 -23.57 -25.97
N LEU A 673 -48.51 -23.66 -25.24
CA LEU A 673 -48.54 -24.15 -23.86
C LEU A 673 -48.32 -25.68 -23.84
N ILE A 674 -47.46 -26.17 -22.94
CA ILE A 674 -47.21 -27.61 -22.76
C ILE A 674 -48.08 -28.16 -21.63
N ASP A 675 -48.91 -29.18 -21.93
CA ASP A 675 -49.73 -29.88 -20.92
C ASP A 675 -48.97 -31.00 -20.18
N GLU A 676 -47.91 -31.56 -20.77
CA GLU A 676 -47.10 -32.65 -20.19
C GLU A 676 -45.65 -32.19 -19.95
N MET A 677 -45.30 -31.82 -18.71
CA MET A 677 -43.90 -31.64 -18.35
C MET A 677 -43.23 -33.02 -18.26
N GLU A 678 -42.29 -33.31 -19.16
CA GLU A 678 -41.38 -34.46 -19.00
C GLU A 678 -40.64 -34.31 -17.66
N GLN A 679 -40.66 -35.37 -16.85
CA GLN A 679 -40.03 -35.45 -15.52
C GLN A 679 -38.51 -35.25 -15.62
N SER A 680 -38.07 -34.00 -15.73
CA SER A 680 -36.67 -33.60 -15.63
C SER A 680 -36.57 -32.62 -14.48
N GLN A 681 -35.81 -33.04 -13.47
CA GLN A 681 -35.53 -32.38 -12.20
C GLN A 681 -35.37 -30.86 -12.32
N VAL A 682 -36.36 -30.11 -11.81
CA VAL A 682 -36.14 -28.76 -11.29
C VAL A 682 -36.97 -28.66 -10.02
N ASP A 683 -36.29 -28.65 -8.87
CA ASP A 683 -36.93 -28.25 -7.61
C ASP A 683 -37.38 -26.79 -7.77
N PRO A 684 -38.69 -26.47 -7.61
CA PRO A 684 -39.19 -25.09 -7.72
C PRO A 684 -38.52 -24.13 -6.73
N SER A 685 -37.95 -24.69 -5.65
CA SER A 685 -37.27 -23.96 -4.58
C SER A 685 -35.84 -23.52 -4.96
N GLN A 686 -35.21 -24.11 -5.98
CA GLN A 686 -33.86 -23.71 -6.41
C GLN A 686 -33.87 -22.77 -7.63
N SER A 687 -34.96 -22.71 -8.39
CA SER A 687 -35.08 -21.84 -9.57
C SER A 687 -35.60 -20.43 -9.27
N GLN A 688 -36.12 -20.17 -8.07
CA GLN A 688 -36.48 -18.81 -7.64
C GLN A 688 -35.24 -17.95 -7.30
N GLU A 689 -34.14 -18.54 -6.83
CA GLU A 689 -32.94 -17.78 -6.43
C GLU A 689 -31.98 -17.47 -7.60
N ILE A 690 -32.01 -18.24 -8.69
CA ILE A 690 -31.01 -18.10 -9.78
C ILE A 690 -31.36 -16.99 -10.79
N CYS A 691 -32.61 -16.50 -10.82
CA CYS A 691 -33.05 -15.50 -11.81
C CYS A 691 -33.29 -14.09 -11.25
N GLU A 692 -33.04 -13.82 -9.96
CA GLU A 692 -33.18 -12.45 -9.44
C GLU A 692 -31.93 -11.58 -9.69
N GLU A 693 -30.73 -12.16 -9.83
CA GLU A 693 -29.49 -11.36 -9.96
C GLU A 693 -29.26 -10.75 -11.34
N ASP A 694 -29.77 -11.35 -12.42
CA ASP A 694 -29.58 -10.84 -13.80
C ASP A 694 -30.79 -10.06 -14.37
N GLU A 695 -31.94 -10.02 -13.67
CA GLU A 695 -33.20 -9.44 -14.18
C GLU A 695 -33.81 -8.30 -13.32
N SER A 696 -33.02 -7.59 -12.52
CA SER A 696 -33.49 -6.29 -12.01
C SER A 696 -33.33 -5.21 -13.10
N GLU A 697 -34.12 -5.27 -14.17
CA GLU A 697 -34.45 -4.03 -14.89
C GLU A 697 -35.07 -3.10 -13.85
N SER A 698 -34.29 -2.08 -13.43
CA SER A 698 -34.72 -1.10 -12.42
C SER A 698 -36.11 -0.59 -12.81
N ALA A 699 -37.01 -0.47 -11.83
CA ALA A 699 -38.32 0.14 -12.04
C ALA A 699 -38.22 1.61 -12.50
N MET A 700 -37.03 2.19 -12.29
CA MET A 700 -36.69 3.56 -12.66
C MET A 700 -36.09 3.62 -14.07
N ALA A 701 -36.35 4.72 -14.76
CA ALA A 701 -35.68 5.06 -16.00
C ALA A 701 -34.16 5.09 -15.79
N SER A 702 -33.40 4.67 -16.79
CA SER A 702 -31.94 4.67 -16.68
C SER A 702 -31.41 6.08 -16.39
N ALA A 703 -30.30 6.19 -15.65
CA ALA A 703 -29.70 7.49 -15.36
C ALA A 703 -29.37 8.28 -16.65
N SER A 704 -29.08 7.60 -17.76
CA SER A 704 -28.91 8.25 -19.07
C SER A 704 -30.22 8.80 -19.62
N ASP A 705 -31.33 8.07 -19.51
CA ASP A 705 -32.63 8.50 -20.01
C ASP A 705 -33.17 9.67 -19.18
N GLN A 706 -33.05 9.60 -17.85
CA GLN A 706 -33.39 10.71 -16.95
C GLN A 706 -32.59 11.96 -17.31
N ARG A 707 -31.28 11.82 -17.51
CA ARG A 707 -30.40 12.93 -17.91
C ARG A 707 -30.73 13.44 -19.30
N GLU A 708 -31.15 12.58 -20.22
CA GLU A 708 -31.59 13.00 -21.56
C GLU A 708 -32.91 13.78 -21.52
N GLU A 709 -33.85 13.40 -20.65
CA GLU A 709 -35.08 14.17 -20.40
C GLU A 709 -34.77 15.56 -19.80
N GLU A 710 -33.87 15.63 -18.83
CA GLU A 710 -33.38 16.91 -18.28
C GLU A 710 -32.72 17.77 -19.38
N LEU A 711 -31.87 17.16 -20.20
CA LEU A 711 -31.23 17.82 -21.35
C LEU A 711 -32.25 18.28 -22.40
N GLN A 712 -33.38 17.59 -22.56
CA GLN A 712 -34.48 18.02 -23.41
C GLN A 712 -35.20 19.26 -22.87
N VAL A 713 -35.36 19.38 -21.56
CA VAL A 713 -35.88 20.60 -20.94
C VAL A 713 -34.95 21.77 -21.26
N PHE A 714 -33.63 21.62 -21.03
CA PHE A 714 -32.65 22.65 -21.40
C PHE A 714 -32.66 22.95 -22.91
N TRP A 715 -32.85 21.95 -23.76
CA TRP A 715 -33.00 22.14 -25.20
C TRP A 715 -34.19 23.05 -25.54
N SER A 716 -35.34 22.87 -24.89
CA SER A 716 -36.50 23.74 -25.09
C SER A 716 -36.20 25.21 -24.74
N TYR A 717 -35.46 25.45 -23.65
CA TYR A 717 -34.99 26.78 -23.29
C TYR A 717 -33.99 27.35 -24.31
N ILE A 718 -33.02 26.54 -24.78
CA ILE A 718 -32.03 26.96 -25.78
C ILE A 718 -32.72 27.34 -27.10
N VAL A 719 -33.68 26.54 -27.56
CA VAL A 719 -34.48 26.83 -28.75
C VAL A 719 -35.30 28.10 -28.54
N GLY A 720 -35.93 28.28 -27.37
CA GLY A 720 -36.63 29.52 -27.04
C GLY A 720 -35.72 30.75 -27.05
N MET A 721 -34.51 30.64 -26.50
CA MET A 721 -33.54 31.74 -26.49
C MET A 721 -33.02 32.06 -27.90
N LEU A 722 -32.68 31.05 -28.69
CA LEU A 722 -32.14 31.22 -30.05
C LEU A 722 -33.21 31.65 -31.06
N THR A 723 -34.48 31.28 -30.85
CA THR A 723 -35.60 31.80 -31.64
C THR A 723 -35.80 33.31 -31.41
N ASN A 724 -35.54 33.78 -30.18
CA ASN A 724 -35.74 35.19 -29.82
C ASN A 724 -34.52 36.08 -30.07
N LEU A 725 -33.30 35.53 -30.03
CA LEU A 725 -32.03 36.28 -30.09
C LEU A 725 -31.18 35.95 -31.32
N ASP A 726 -31.68 35.12 -32.24
CA ASP A 726 -31.07 34.61 -33.48
C ASP A 726 -29.74 33.84 -33.34
N SER A 727 -28.76 34.38 -32.61
CA SER A 727 -27.46 33.74 -32.39
C SER A 727 -26.85 34.11 -31.04
N MET A 728 -26.17 33.15 -30.40
CA MET A 728 -25.52 33.38 -29.10
C MET A 728 -24.21 32.60 -28.94
N PRO A 729 -23.21 33.18 -28.25
CA PRO A 729 -22.01 32.47 -27.84
C PRO A 729 -22.30 31.52 -26.67
N ILE A 730 -21.47 30.49 -26.51
CA ILE A 730 -21.62 29.46 -25.47
C ILE A 730 -21.68 30.03 -24.06
N GLU A 731 -20.87 31.04 -23.75
CA GLU A 731 -20.80 31.67 -22.43
C GLU A 731 -22.13 32.31 -22.05
N ARG A 732 -22.79 32.96 -23.01
CA ARG A 732 -24.07 33.62 -22.80
C ARG A 732 -25.21 32.62 -22.65
N ILE A 733 -25.18 31.53 -23.43
CA ILE A 733 -26.12 30.42 -23.27
C ILE A 733 -25.98 29.81 -21.87
N HIS A 734 -24.75 29.54 -21.43
CA HIS A 734 -24.46 28.99 -20.11
C HIS A 734 -24.95 29.90 -18.98
N GLN A 735 -24.68 31.21 -19.05
CA GLN A 735 -25.15 32.18 -18.06
C GLN A 735 -26.68 32.30 -18.02
N MET A 736 -27.36 32.28 -19.18
CA MET A 736 -28.82 32.36 -19.21
C MET A 736 -29.46 31.07 -18.69
N LEU A 737 -28.91 29.90 -19.01
CA LEU A 737 -29.38 28.64 -18.42
C LEU A 737 -29.18 28.63 -16.90
N LYS A 738 -28.06 29.18 -16.41
CA LYS A 738 -27.79 29.32 -14.97
C LYS A 738 -28.72 30.34 -14.26
N MET A 739 -29.23 31.34 -14.97
CA MET A 739 -30.18 32.29 -14.39
C MET A 739 -31.63 31.80 -14.46
N PHE A 740 -32.02 31.11 -15.53
CA PHE A 740 -33.43 30.81 -15.83
C PHE A 740 -33.82 29.35 -15.66
N ALA A 741 -32.88 28.40 -15.73
CA ALA A 741 -33.18 26.98 -15.72
C ALA A 741 -32.69 26.28 -14.42
N SER A 742 -31.53 26.64 -13.87
CA SER A 742 -31.00 25.96 -12.66
C SER A 742 -31.73 26.31 -11.36
N HIS A 743 -32.54 27.37 -11.32
CA HIS A 743 -33.38 27.66 -10.15
C HIS A 743 -34.62 26.75 -10.04
N GLY A 744 -35.01 26.04 -11.12
CA GLY A 744 -36.21 25.19 -11.15
C GLY A 744 -35.93 23.70 -10.94
N SER A 745 -34.77 23.19 -11.37
CA SER A 745 -34.43 21.76 -11.32
C SER A 745 -33.28 21.42 -10.37
N GLY A 746 -32.54 22.40 -9.84
CA GLY A 746 -31.40 22.15 -8.96
C GLY A 746 -30.20 21.47 -9.65
N VAL A 747 -30.24 21.24 -10.97
CA VAL A 747 -29.16 20.57 -11.70
C VAL A 747 -28.13 21.61 -12.17
N GLU A 748 -26.89 21.48 -11.72
CA GLU A 748 -25.76 22.25 -12.24
C GLU A 748 -25.35 21.74 -13.63
N PHE A 749 -25.14 22.68 -14.56
CA PHE A 749 -24.79 22.35 -15.94
C PHE A 749 -23.43 22.95 -16.28
N THR A 750 -22.36 22.15 -16.35
CA THR A 750 -21.01 22.70 -16.58
C THR A 750 -20.83 23.26 -18.00
N GLN A 751 -19.90 24.19 -18.18
CA GLN A 751 -19.64 24.77 -19.50
C GLN A 751 -19.11 23.74 -20.51
N GLU A 752 -18.36 22.74 -20.05
CA GLU A 752 -17.87 21.64 -20.89
C GLU A 752 -18.99 20.69 -21.32
N GLU A 753 -19.90 20.34 -20.40
CA GLU A 753 -21.09 19.54 -20.73
C GLU A 753 -22.01 20.28 -21.72
N LEU A 754 -22.24 21.58 -21.55
CA LEU A 754 -22.97 22.40 -22.52
C LEU A 754 -22.32 22.36 -23.89
N LYS A 755 -20.99 22.46 -23.94
CA LYS A 755 -20.25 22.40 -25.21
C LYS A 755 -20.47 21.07 -25.90
N ASN A 756 -20.31 19.96 -25.19
CA ASN A 756 -20.50 18.62 -25.73
C ASN A 756 -21.95 18.40 -26.19
N PHE A 757 -22.92 18.90 -25.43
CA PHE A 757 -24.34 18.83 -25.76
C PHE A 757 -24.69 19.63 -27.02
N LEU A 758 -24.26 20.89 -27.10
CA LEU A 758 -24.47 21.73 -28.29
C LEU A 758 -23.76 21.14 -29.51
N GLN A 759 -22.55 20.59 -29.35
CA GLN A 759 -21.84 19.89 -30.43
C GLN A 759 -22.58 18.63 -30.90
N ARG A 760 -23.24 17.88 -30.00
CA ARG A 760 -24.13 16.78 -30.37
C ARG A 760 -25.31 17.29 -31.21
N LYS A 761 -25.93 18.41 -30.81
CA LYS A 761 -27.03 19.04 -31.56
C LYS A 761 -26.60 19.65 -32.89
N VAL A 762 -25.36 20.11 -33.02
CA VAL A 762 -24.76 20.50 -34.31
C VAL A 762 -24.57 19.28 -35.21
N ARG A 763 -24.11 18.15 -34.67
CA ARG A 763 -24.01 16.87 -35.42
C ARG A 763 -25.37 16.34 -35.86
N GLU A 764 -26.42 16.54 -35.06
CA GLU A 764 -27.81 16.21 -35.40
C GLU A 764 -28.46 17.21 -36.39
N TYR A 765 -27.71 18.20 -36.91
CA TYR A 765 -28.22 19.29 -37.77
C TYR A 765 -29.35 20.13 -37.15
N LYS A 766 -29.51 20.10 -35.82
CA LYS A 766 -30.49 20.92 -35.08
C LYS A 766 -29.94 22.30 -34.68
N LEU A 767 -28.63 22.48 -34.74
CA LEU A 767 -27.92 23.74 -34.52
C LEU A 767 -26.85 23.94 -35.57
N ILE A 768 -26.53 25.18 -35.87
CA ILE A 768 -25.38 25.56 -36.70
C ILE A 768 -24.43 26.36 -35.83
N TYR A 769 -23.14 26.02 -35.90
CA TYR A 769 -22.07 26.74 -35.20
C TYR A 769 -21.17 27.43 -36.22
N ASN A 770 -21.19 28.77 -36.21
CA ASN A 770 -20.41 29.61 -37.13
C ASN A 770 -19.81 30.79 -36.36
N GLY A 771 -18.52 31.06 -36.56
CA GLY A 771 -17.88 32.28 -36.03
C GLY A 771 -17.91 32.44 -34.51
N GLY A 772 -17.93 31.34 -33.74
CA GLY A 772 -17.97 31.39 -32.27
C GLY A 772 -19.37 31.43 -31.66
N VAL A 773 -20.43 31.48 -32.48
CA VAL A 773 -21.83 31.55 -32.03
C VAL A 773 -22.66 30.38 -32.56
N TYR A 774 -23.69 30.01 -31.80
CA TYR A 774 -24.70 29.02 -32.17
C TYR A 774 -25.94 29.73 -32.67
N HIS A 775 -26.55 29.22 -33.74
CA HIS A 775 -27.84 29.67 -34.26
C HIS A 775 -28.68 28.48 -34.73
N LEU A 776 -30.00 28.68 -34.82
CA LEU A 776 -30.90 27.66 -35.37
C LEU A 776 -30.72 27.55 -36.89
N PRO A 777 -30.87 26.35 -37.46
CA PRO A 777 -31.00 26.17 -38.91
C PRO A 777 -32.26 26.89 -39.40
N LYS A 778 -32.16 27.58 -40.53
CA LYS A 778 -33.29 28.24 -41.19
C LYS A 778 -34.15 27.27 -41.96
#